data_AF-A0AAF0M9K2-F1
#
_entry.id   AF-A0AAF0M9K2-F1
#
_cell.length_a   1.000
_cell.length_b   1.000
_cell.length_c   1.000
_cell.angle_alpha   90.00
_cell.angle_beta   90.00
_cell.angle_gamma   90.00
#
_symmetry.space_group_name_H-M   'P 1'
#
loop_
_entity.id
_entity.type
_entity.pdbx_description
1 polymer ?
#
loop_
_entity_poly.entity_id
_entity_poly.type
_entity_poly.pdbx_seq_one_letter_code
_entity_poly.pdbx_strand_id
1 'polypeptide(L)'
;MTSQHPARRRRTARTVGAATAALAAIAASTMVGSVPSASAEEAPLIASGTTTWQYLEDGSDPAAGQTDRTAWTTGALPSGDWKTGAGSFGAKNGSATGMGGGHTVDTLLEQYLADGKDVPTYFFRTSFEADATDLATWRSLTAEVTYDDALVVFVNGQRVAGFEDSGVAQNVQYAGDNGGDPDESTFSIDASVLHEGTNDIAVALYQGRSNSSDVYFDMESLVPVAADVPAQISDVVMTVGSDERSRNLAWYSDSTAAEVAQVVPASQLVDGAFPAAGATEVASTSGTATDGQQYHHATLGGLAASTEYAYRVGSESDGWSPVTTFRTGDGDGDYSFIFIGDAQIGASGDAAADTQGWKDTLDTAERAFPDTEMVFSAGDQVNTASNEAQYEGFLSPDQLRRIPLVTNIGNHDVASLAYEQHFALPNVSSEHGKPDATRAGGDYWFVHGDTLYISFNSNDKDDAGHAEFARKVLEEHGDEARWKVVTFHHSVYSTASHSDDSDIITRRADLPPALSALDVDLVLMGHDHVYVRSYLMSGTTPVGSGAPAETVTPTGDEVLYVTANSSSGSKYYDIKPGPFDFAAVQNQEYTPNFTNVEVSDDEIAMTTYRSADMSVVDRVTLQKPAEPTDPSDPGTDPADPADPGTDPADPADPGTDPADPGTDPTAPADPGAEPGTDPTAPADDAPVAADLATLSEATHTLRVDAVDEEAGTVTVTVPRALAGAPLDWFVHSDAEYLGDDPSDDDGVLTLRLPVDLEAGTHTLVAQRADGSVATWGTFAYVVDPVTGRPTGELALTGADVLPLAAGSALAVAAGLGIALAARRRRA
;
A
#
# COMPACT_ATOMS: atom_id res chain seq x y z
N MET A 1 2.46 -58.10 22.68
CA MET A 1 3.12 -58.52 23.94
C MET A 1 4.31 -57.58 24.13
N THR A 2 4.21 -56.55 24.97
CA THR A 2 4.61 -56.52 26.40
C THR A 2 6.12 -56.72 26.62
N SER A 3 6.87 -55.83 27.28
CA SER A 3 6.43 -54.62 28.01
C SER A 3 7.57 -53.68 28.50
N GLN A 4 7.26 -52.38 28.54
CA GLN A 4 7.63 -51.37 29.58
C GLN A 4 9.07 -50.79 29.72
N HIS A 5 9.12 -49.45 29.73
CA HIS A 5 10.12 -48.62 30.42
C HIS A 5 10.10 -48.82 31.96
N PRO A 6 11.07 -48.21 32.67
CA PRO A 6 10.75 -47.48 33.89
C PRO A 6 11.20 -46.00 33.84
N ALA A 7 10.25 -45.07 33.92
CA ALA A 7 10.54 -43.65 34.17
C ALA A 7 10.87 -43.38 35.66
N ARG A 8 11.66 -42.33 35.95
CA ARG A 8 11.90 -41.85 37.32
C ARG A 8 11.25 -40.48 37.57
N ARG A 9 10.01 -40.47 38.05
CA ARG A 9 9.47 -39.34 38.82
C ARG A 9 9.93 -39.44 40.28
N ARG A 10 10.24 -38.30 40.90
CA ARG A 10 10.08 -38.08 42.35
C ARG A 10 9.12 -36.90 42.57
N ARG A 11 8.31 -36.98 43.62
CA ARG A 11 7.32 -35.99 44.04
C ARG A 11 7.38 -35.89 45.57
N THR A 12 6.85 -34.76 46.09
CA THR A 12 6.61 -34.42 47.52
C THR A 12 7.87 -34.34 48.42
N ALA A 13 7.87 -33.56 49.51
CA ALA A 13 6.76 -32.84 50.17
C ALA A 13 7.13 -31.39 50.59
N ARG A 14 6.10 -30.57 50.86
CA ARG A 14 6.21 -29.22 51.46
C ARG A 14 6.45 -29.31 52.98
N THR A 15 7.13 -28.32 53.58
CA THR A 15 6.65 -27.70 54.83
C THR A 15 7.21 -26.28 55.04
N VAL A 16 6.48 -25.47 55.82
CA VAL A 16 6.62 -24.01 55.95
C VAL A 16 7.69 -23.60 56.98
N GLY A 17 8.42 -22.52 56.69
CA GLY A 17 9.20 -21.72 57.65
C GLY A 17 9.35 -20.29 57.09
N ALA A 18 9.23 -19.24 57.93
CA ALA A 18 8.93 -17.90 57.45
C ALA A 18 9.91 -16.79 57.90
N ALA A 19 10.00 -15.75 57.07
CA ALA A 19 10.42 -14.38 57.35
C ALA A 19 11.84 -14.13 57.89
N THR A 20 12.66 -13.45 57.09
CA THR A 20 12.88 -11.99 57.27
C THR A 20 13.51 -11.37 56.02
N ALA A 21 12.98 -10.23 55.57
CA ALA A 21 13.62 -9.39 54.56
C ALA A 21 14.25 -8.18 55.26
N ALA A 22 15.51 -7.88 54.94
CA ALA A 22 16.20 -6.69 55.41
C ALA A 22 16.72 -5.93 54.19
N LEU A 23 16.46 -4.61 54.14
CA LEU A 23 16.94 -3.77 53.04
C LEU A 23 18.45 -3.61 53.16
N ALA A 24 19.16 -3.88 52.05
CA ALA A 24 20.50 -3.38 51.82
C ALA A 24 20.42 -2.37 50.67
N ALA A 25 20.44 -1.08 50.98
CA ALA A 25 20.49 -0.03 49.97
C ALA A 25 21.91 0.07 49.41
N ILE A 26 22.06 -0.17 48.11
CA ILE A 26 23.25 0.21 47.34
C ILE A 26 22.83 1.42 46.50
N ALA A 27 23.67 2.45 46.50
CA ALA A 27 23.33 3.72 45.87
C ALA A 27 23.39 3.61 44.34
N ALA A 28 22.23 3.62 43.69
CA ALA A 28 22.13 4.11 42.33
C ALA A 28 22.61 5.56 42.33
N SER A 29 23.74 5.84 41.70
CA SER A 29 24.21 7.21 41.51
C SER A 29 23.35 7.82 40.41
N THR A 30 22.31 8.55 40.80
CA THR A 30 21.50 9.34 39.87
C THR A 30 22.39 10.42 39.28
N MET A 31 23.01 10.10 38.14
CA MET A 31 23.38 11.11 37.15
C MET A 31 22.09 11.82 36.79
N VAL A 32 21.85 12.98 37.42
CA VAL A 32 20.81 13.88 36.95
C VAL A 32 21.36 14.49 35.67
N GLY A 33 21.18 13.76 34.58
CA GLY A 33 21.18 14.37 33.26
C GLY A 33 20.19 15.54 33.34
N SER A 34 20.61 16.70 32.86
CA SER A 34 19.67 17.78 32.61
C SER A 34 18.64 17.25 31.64
N VAL A 35 17.42 17.00 32.14
CA VAL A 35 16.25 16.97 31.28
C VAL A 35 16.35 18.24 30.44
N PRO A 36 16.25 18.17 29.10
CA PRO A 36 16.11 19.37 28.29
C PRO A 36 15.04 20.23 28.95
N SER A 37 15.30 21.53 29.16
CA SER A 37 14.18 22.41 29.45
C SER A 37 13.26 22.28 28.26
N ALA A 38 12.03 21.81 28.48
CA ALA A 38 11.00 21.86 27.43
C ALA A 38 11.04 23.28 26.88
N SER A 39 11.38 23.42 25.60
CA SER A 39 11.35 24.73 24.98
C SER A 39 9.93 25.26 25.13
N ALA A 40 9.78 26.56 25.33
CA ALA A 40 8.46 27.13 25.14
C ALA A 40 8.14 26.93 23.65
N GLU A 41 7.04 26.27 23.33
CA GLU A 41 6.52 26.22 21.97
C GLU A 41 6.48 27.65 21.43
N GLU A 42 7.20 27.91 20.35
CA GLU A 42 7.17 29.23 19.71
C GLU A 42 5.76 29.44 19.14
N ALA A 43 5.26 30.66 19.24
CA ALA A 43 3.92 30.93 18.74
C ALA A 43 3.91 30.73 17.21
N PRO A 44 2.89 30.03 16.66
CA PRO A 44 2.81 29.79 15.21
C PRO A 44 2.91 31.10 14.40
N LEU A 45 3.68 31.06 13.31
CA LEU A 45 3.85 32.15 12.35
C LEU A 45 2.60 32.32 11.48
N ILE A 46 1.95 31.20 11.16
CA ILE A 46 0.60 31.12 10.60
C ILE A 46 -0.22 30.22 11.51
N ALA A 47 -1.45 30.62 11.84
CA ALA A 47 -2.42 29.74 12.48
C ALA A 47 -3.84 30.05 11.98
N SER A 48 -4.67 29.00 11.89
CA SER A 48 -6.09 29.16 11.59
C SER A 48 -6.81 30.10 12.57
N GLY A 49 -7.94 30.64 12.13
CA GLY A 49 -8.75 31.68 12.78
C GLY A 49 -8.06 33.03 13.01
N THR A 50 -6.75 33.16 12.79
CA THR A 50 -5.96 34.35 13.17
C THR A 50 -5.16 34.97 12.03
N THR A 51 -4.57 34.16 11.15
CA THR A 51 -3.80 34.67 10.01
C THR A 51 -4.72 35.17 8.91
N THR A 52 -4.45 36.38 8.42
CA THR A 52 -5.17 36.95 7.27
C THR A 52 -4.48 36.54 5.97
N TRP A 53 -5.23 35.95 5.05
CA TRP A 53 -4.80 35.66 3.69
C TRP A 53 -5.43 36.64 2.70
N GLN A 54 -4.67 37.07 1.70
CA GLN A 54 -5.22 37.59 0.45
C GLN A 54 -5.59 36.40 -0.45
N TYR A 55 -6.67 36.49 -1.21
CA TYR A 55 -7.07 35.38 -2.11
C TYR A 55 -7.76 35.81 -3.41
N LEU A 56 -7.65 34.95 -4.43
CA LEU A 56 -8.23 35.09 -5.77
C LEU A 56 -9.04 33.84 -6.13
N GLU A 57 -10.23 34.06 -6.68
CA GLU A 57 -11.25 33.03 -6.92
C GLU A 57 -12.15 33.34 -8.14
N ASP A 58 -11.66 34.13 -9.10
CA ASP A 58 -12.44 34.50 -10.30
C ASP A 58 -12.08 33.69 -11.56
N GLY A 59 -11.26 32.64 -11.39
CA GLY A 59 -10.73 31.81 -12.47
C GLY A 59 -9.70 32.51 -13.37
N SER A 60 -9.18 33.68 -12.99
CA SER A 60 -8.10 34.34 -13.73
C SER A 60 -6.72 33.88 -13.26
N ASP A 61 -5.77 33.80 -14.20
CA ASP A 61 -4.36 33.52 -13.89
C ASP A 61 -3.69 34.77 -13.32
N PRO A 62 -3.24 34.78 -12.05
CA PRO A 62 -2.62 35.96 -11.44
C PRO A 62 -1.27 36.33 -12.06
N ALA A 63 -0.60 35.42 -12.79
CA ALA A 63 0.60 35.70 -13.57
C ALA A 63 0.32 35.92 -15.08
N ALA A 64 -0.94 36.15 -15.48
CA ALA A 64 -1.31 36.34 -16.87
C ALA A 64 -0.44 37.40 -17.60
N GLY A 65 0.29 36.96 -18.62
CA GLY A 65 1.18 37.81 -19.42
C GLY A 65 2.60 37.99 -18.88
N GLN A 66 2.95 37.34 -17.76
CA GLN A 66 4.35 37.17 -17.34
C GLN A 66 5.04 36.07 -18.17
N THR A 67 6.37 36.04 -18.13
CA THR A 67 7.17 34.94 -18.73
C THR A 67 7.37 33.75 -17.79
N ASP A 68 7.04 33.92 -16.52
CA ASP A 68 7.18 32.94 -15.45
C ASP A 68 5.81 32.77 -14.80
N ARG A 69 5.29 31.53 -14.78
CA ARG A 69 3.97 31.23 -14.20
C ARG A 69 3.95 31.43 -12.68
N THR A 70 5.09 31.31 -12.00
CA THR A 70 5.18 31.41 -10.54
C THR A 70 5.30 32.85 -10.03
N ALA A 71 5.45 33.85 -10.92
CA ALA A 71 5.72 35.24 -10.54
C ALA A 71 4.70 35.90 -9.60
N TRP A 72 3.49 35.34 -9.46
CA TRP A 72 2.46 35.83 -8.53
C TRP A 72 2.74 35.50 -7.06
N THR A 73 3.58 34.51 -6.77
CA THR A 73 3.85 33.94 -5.44
C THR A 73 4.70 34.85 -4.52
N THR A 74 5.03 36.07 -4.95
CA THR A 74 5.91 37.01 -4.22
C THR A 74 5.39 38.45 -4.23
N GLY A 75 5.80 39.25 -3.25
CA GLY A 75 5.51 40.69 -3.13
C GLY A 75 5.96 41.55 -4.32
N ALA A 76 6.73 40.98 -5.26
CA ALA A 76 7.09 41.64 -6.50
C ALA A 76 5.89 41.85 -7.45
N LEU A 77 4.90 40.96 -7.43
CA LEU A 77 3.66 41.12 -8.18
C LEU A 77 2.52 41.60 -7.25
N PRO A 78 1.93 42.79 -7.48
CA PRO A 78 0.85 43.31 -6.64
C PRO A 78 -0.44 42.48 -6.76
N SER A 79 -1.11 42.24 -5.64
CA SER A 79 -2.35 41.44 -5.51
C SER A 79 -3.62 42.06 -6.14
N GLY A 80 -3.50 42.98 -7.11
CA GLY A 80 -4.63 43.59 -7.83
C GLY A 80 -5.87 43.92 -6.97
N ASP A 81 -6.99 43.29 -7.33
CA ASP A 81 -8.29 43.36 -6.64
C ASP A 81 -8.60 42.08 -5.80
N TRP A 82 -7.57 41.36 -5.33
CA TRP A 82 -7.72 40.15 -4.50
C TRP A 82 -8.54 40.43 -3.22
N LYS A 83 -9.33 39.45 -2.79
CA LYS A 83 -10.13 39.45 -1.55
C LYS A 83 -9.22 39.20 -0.34
N THR A 84 -9.77 39.32 0.88
CA THR A 84 -9.04 39.04 2.14
C THR A 84 -9.92 38.30 3.14
N GLY A 85 -9.44 37.19 3.69
CA GLY A 85 -10.13 36.32 4.65
C GLY A 85 -9.19 35.79 5.73
N ALA A 86 -9.71 34.99 6.65
CA ALA A 86 -8.96 34.35 7.74
C ALA A 86 -9.71 33.11 8.25
N GLY A 87 -8.99 32.20 8.89
CA GLY A 87 -9.48 30.85 9.18
C GLY A 87 -9.60 30.02 7.89
N SER A 88 -10.34 28.93 7.98
CA SER A 88 -10.57 28.04 6.86
C SER A 88 -11.33 28.71 5.71
N PHE A 89 -11.00 28.30 4.50
CA PHE A 89 -11.62 28.69 3.25
C PHE A 89 -12.35 27.49 2.64
N GLY A 90 -13.52 27.70 2.05
CA GLY A 90 -14.19 26.62 1.34
C GLY A 90 -15.62 26.91 0.90
N ALA A 91 -16.25 25.90 0.30
CA ALA A 91 -17.67 25.83 -0.01
C ALA A 91 -18.07 24.37 -0.25
N LYS A 92 -19.26 23.94 0.19
CA LYS A 92 -19.97 22.75 -0.32
C LYS A 92 -21.21 23.25 -1.06
N ASN A 93 -21.30 22.99 -2.36
CA ASN A 93 -22.34 23.48 -3.26
C ASN A 93 -22.63 25.00 -3.15
N GLY A 94 -21.58 25.81 -3.03
CA GLY A 94 -21.66 27.27 -2.84
C GLY A 94 -22.07 27.73 -1.43
N SER A 95 -22.00 26.87 -0.42
CA SER A 95 -22.35 27.19 0.98
C SER A 95 -21.22 26.88 1.95
N ALA A 96 -21.06 27.71 3.00
CA ALA A 96 -20.06 27.54 4.07
C ALA A 96 -20.46 26.48 5.12
N THR A 97 -21.18 25.42 4.69
CA THR A 97 -21.83 24.46 5.58
C THR A 97 -22.01 23.12 4.86
N GLY A 98 -21.70 22.01 5.53
CA GLY A 98 -21.90 20.66 5.00
C GLY A 98 -20.67 20.03 4.36
N MET A 99 -19.46 20.46 4.73
CA MET A 99 -18.20 19.93 4.21
C MET A 99 -17.96 18.43 4.45
N GLY A 100 -18.66 17.81 5.40
CA GLY A 100 -18.26 16.50 5.93
C GLY A 100 -17.18 16.63 7.01
N GLY A 101 -16.54 15.50 7.36
CA GLY A 101 -15.44 15.27 8.33
C GLY A 101 -15.50 15.83 9.78
N GLY A 102 -16.07 17.02 9.97
CA GLY A 102 -15.86 17.89 11.14
C GLY A 102 -15.38 19.30 10.73
N HIS A 103 -14.94 19.46 9.48
CA HIS A 103 -14.37 20.69 8.94
C HIS A 103 -15.40 21.82 8.89
N THR A 104 -15.02 22.98 9.42
CA THR A 104 -15.81 24.23 9.38
C THR A 104 -15.27 25.17 8.31
N VAL A 105 -16.11 26.03 7.74
CA VAL A 105 -15.70 27.10 6.80
C VAL A 105 -15.92 28.46 7.45
N ASP A 106 -14.84 29.18 7.76
CA ASP A 106 -14.89 30.56 8.26
C ASP A 106 -15.06 31.59 7.12
N THR A 107 -14.36 31.38 6.00
CA THR A 107 -14.40 32.22 4.80
C THR A 107 -15.01 31.47 3.62
N LEU A 108 -16.24 31.83 3.24
CA LEU A 108 -16.89 31.29 2.05
C LEU A 108 -16.15 31.68 0.76
N LEU A 109 -15.78 30.68 -0.04
CA LEU A 109 -15.30 30.86 -1.41
C LEU A 109 -16.44 30.98 -2.42
N GLU A 110 -16.21 31.73 -3.50
CA GLU A 110 -17.08 31.75 -4.68
C GLU A 110 -16.82 30.46 -5.49
N GLN A 111 -17.68 29.45 -5.32
CA GLN A 111 -17.47 28.15 -5.96
C GLN A 111 -17.58 28.22 -7.50
N TYR A 112 -18.49 29.05 -8.04
CA TYR A 112 -18.92 28.93 -9.43
C TYR A 112 -18.54 30.11 -10.34
N LEU A 113 -18.00 29.78 -11.52
CA LEU A 113 -17.85 30.70 -12.64
C LEU A 113 -19.19 31.06 -13.28
N ALA A 114 -19.19 32.15 -14.06
CA ALA A 114 -20.39 32.67 -14.72
C ALA A 114 -21.00 31.77 -15.82
N ASP A 115 -20.35 30.66 -16.20
CA ASP A 115 -20.92 29.60 -17.06
C ASP A 115 -21.46 28.39 -16.29
N GLY A 116 -21.38 28.40 -14.94
CA GLY A 116 -21.95 27.38 -14.05
C GLY A 116 -21.03 26.21 -13.71
N LYS A 117 -19.75 26.27 -14.09
CA LYS A 117 -18.70 25.34 -13.64
C LYS A 117 -18.02 25.87 -12.38
N ASP A 118 -17.32 25.00 -11.67
CA ASP A 118 -16.44 25.41 -10.57
C ASP A 118 -15.28 26.30 -11.05
N VAL A 119 -14.73 27.11 -10.15
CA VAL A 119 -13.47 27.83 -10.35
C VAL A 119 -12.33 26.79 -10.31
N PRO A 120 -11.53 26.61 -11.38
CA PRO A 120 -10.57 25.50 -11.45
C PRO A 120 -9.45 25.58 -10.40
N THR A 121 -9.05 26.80 -10.04
CA THR A 121 -7.92 27.03 -9.12
C THR A 121 -8.12 28.31 -8.33
N TYR A 122 -7.87 28.23 -7.03
CA TYR A 122 -7.87 29.33 -6.07
C TYR A 122 -6.43 29.67 -5.69
N PHE A 123 -6.12 30.95 -5.54
CA PHE A 123 -4.77 31.40 -5.18
C PHE A 123 -4.80 32.18 -3.88
N PHE A 124 -4.00 31.78 -2.90
CA PHE A 124 -3.90 32.41 -1.58
C PHE A 124 -2.49 32.96 -1.34
N ARG A 125 -2.38 34.07 -0.62
CA ARG A 125 -1.10 34.65 -0.17
C ARG A 125 -1.17 35.26 1.22
N THR A 126 -0.12 35.05 2.01
CA THR A 126 0.11 35.77 3.27
C THR A 126 1.62 35.96 3.48
N SER A 127 2.03 36.55 4.61
CA SER A 127 3.44 36.79 4.91
C SER A 127 3.70 36.93 6.41
N PHE A 128 4.85 36.43 6.87
CA PHE A 128 5.38 36.68 8.22
C PHE A 128 6.71 37.45 8.15
N GLU A 129 7.20 37.94 9.29
CA GLU A 129 8.52 38.57 9.43
C GLU A 129 9.46 37.62 10.19
N ALA A 130 10.73 37.54 9.79
CA ALA A 130 11.78 36.84 10.53
C ALA A 130 13.04 37.73 10.63
N ASP A 131 13.67 37.81 11.80
CA ASP A 131 14.92 38.55 12.02
C ASP A 131 16.16 37.64 12.01
N ALA A 132 17.36 38.24 11.96
CA ALA A 132 18.62 37.50 11.85
C ALA A 132 18.98 36.66 13.10
N THR A 133 18.19 36.75 14.18
CA THR A 133 18.19 35.85 15.33
C THR A 133 17.38 34.60 15.02
N ASP A 134 16.15 34.78 14.57
CA ASP A 134 15.18 33.72 14.26
C ASP A 134 15.76 32.74 13.24
N LEU A 135 16.29 33.28 12.14
CA LEU A 135 16.96 32.53 11.06
C LEU A 135 18.30 31.90 11.48
N ALA A 136 18.82 32.23 12.66
CA ALA A 136 19.99 31.58 13.27
C ALA A 136 19.61 30.59 14.38
N THR A 137 18.32 30.47 14.70
CA THR A 137 17.76 29.54 15.69
C THR A 137 16.80 28.51 15.10
N TRP A 138 16.33 28.66 13.86
CA TRP A 138 15.45 27.69 13.19
C TRP A 138 16.22 26.76 12.23
N ARG A 139 15.88 25.47 12.23
CA ARG A 139 16.29 24.46 11.22
C ARG A 139 15.36 24.51 10.02
N SER A 140 14.07 24.50 10.31
CA SER A 140 12.96 24.46 9.36
C SER A 140 11.73 25.10 9.98
N LEU A 141 10.65 25.22 9.20
CA LEU A 141 9.30 25.38 9.71
C LEU A 141 8.51 24.11 9.38
N THR A 142 7.65 23.65 10.27
CA THR A 142 6.67 22.58 9.99
C THR A 142 5.29 23.21 9.82
N ALA A 143 4.55 22.74 8.81
CA ALA A 143 3.22 23.23 8.48
C ALA A 143 2.20 22.09 8.53
N GLU A 144 1.08 22.33 9.20
CA GLU A 144 -0.11 21.46 9.20
C GLU A 144 -1.15 22.09 8.27
N VAL A 145 -1.64 21.35 7.27
CA VAL A 145 -2.53 21.85 6.22
C VAL A 145 -3.64 20.87 5.91
N THR A 146 -4.85 21.39 5.67
CA THR A 146 -6.04 20.60 5.35
C THR A 146 -6.63 21.14 4.04
N TYR A 147 -6.79 20.30 3.02
CA TYR A 147 -7.14 20.72 1.65
C TYR A 147 -8.12 19.75 0.96
N ASP A 148 -8.78 20.22 -0.09
CA ASP A 148 -9.64 19.42 -0.97
C ASP A 148 -9.02 19.33 -2.38
N ASP A 149 -9.30 18.23 -3.09
CA ASP A 149 -8.79 17.86 -4.42
C ASP A 149 -7.25 17.91 -4.62
N ALA A 150 -6.56 19.07 -4.65
CA ALA A 150 -5.09 19.17 -4.74
C ALA A 150 -4.49 20.53 -4.34
N LEU A 151 -3.21 20.54 -3.92
CA LEU A 151 -2.53 21.72 -3.35
C LEU A 151 -1.09 21.89 -3.87
N VAL A 152 -0.62 23.13 -4.06
CA VAL A 152 0.80 23.48 -4.27
C VAL A 152 1.22 24.70 -3.45
N VAL A 153 2.29 24.57 -2.67
CA VAL A 153 2.77 25.59 -1.72
C VAL A 153 4.12 26.17 -2.15
N PHE A 154 4.25 27.49 -2.04
CA PHE A 154 5.45 28.25 -2.36
C PHE A 154 5.87 29.18 -1.20
N VAL A 155 7.18 29.33 -1.02
CA VAL A 155 7.79 30.32 -0.11
C VAL A 155 8.77 31.18 -0.88
N ASN A 156 8.64 32.51 -0.79
CA ASN A 156 9.54 33.47 -1.44
C ASN A 156 9.76 33.24 -2.97
N GLY A 157 8.83 32.54 -3.64
CA GLY A 157 8.91 32.17 -5.07
C GLY A 157 9.34 30.73 -5.37
N GLN A 158 9.79 29.96 -4.38
CA GLN A 158 10.20 28.57 -4.51
C GLN A 158 9.06 27.62 -4.09
N ARG A 159 8.71 26.62 -4.92
CA ARG A 159 7.81 25.52 -4.49
C ARG A 159 8.47 24.76 -3.36
N VAL A 160 7.77 24.55 -2.25
CA VAL A 160 8.26 23.80 -1.08
C VAL A 160 7.49 22.50 -0.86
N ALA A 161 6.20 22.47 -1.19
CA ALA A 161 5.36 21.28 -1.09
C ALA A 161 4.30 21.27 -2.20
N GLY A 162 3.65 20.12 -2.39
CA GLY A 162 2.48 19.96 -3.22
C GLY A 162 1.93 18.54 -3.09
N PHE A 163 0.61 18.43 -3.12
CA PHE A 163 -0.18 17.26 -2.74
C PHE A 163 -1.22 17.01 -3.83
N GLU A 164 -1.32 15.76 -4.29
CA GLU A 164 -2.04 15.36 -5.51
C GLU A 164 -1.74 16.21 -6.77
N ASP A 165 -0.57 16.89 -6.78
CA ASP A 165 -0.18 17.86 -7.81
C ASP A 165 0.47 17.24 -9.07
N SER A 166 0.42 15.91 -9.20
CA SER A 166 1.02 15.13 -10.29
C SER A 166 0.59 15.60 -11.70
N GLY A 167 -0.61 16.17 -11.82
CA GLY A 167 -1.15 16.76 -13.04
C GLY A 167 -0.88 18.27 -13.26
N VAL A 168 -0.20 18.98 -12.36
CA VAL A 168 -0.17 20.47 -12.31
C VAL A 168 0.85 21.11 -13.27
N ALA A 169 0.47 21.16 -14.55
CA ALA A 169 1.22 21.80 -15.63
C ALA A 169 1.01 23.32 -15.76
N GLN A 170 -0.09 23.87 -15.25
CA GLN A 170 -0.54 25.25 -15.47
C GLN A 170 -0.98 25.93 -14.16
N ASN A 171 -1.18 27.26 -14.19
CA ASN A 171 -1.70 27.99 -13.03
C ASN A 171 -3.19 27.75 -12.84
N VAL A 172 -4.01 27.91 -13.89
CA VAL A 172 -5.45 27.67 -13.84
C VAL A 172 -5.76 26.38 -14.60
N GLN A 173 -6.09 25.32 -13.88
CA GLN A 173 -6.50 24.02 -14.41
C GLN A 173 -7.30 23.26 -13.35
N TYR A 174 -7.86 22.11 -13.73
CA TYR A 174 -8.28 21.11 -12.77
C TYR A 174 -7.11 20.14 -12.47
N ALA A 175 -6.99 19.69 -11.22
CA ALA A 175 -6.02 18.71 -10.71
C ALA A 175 -6.51 18.19 -9.34
N GLY A 176 -6.08 17.00 -8.95
CA GLY A 176 -6.57 16.31 -7.75
C GLY A 176 -7.11 14.92 -8.04
N ASP A 177 -7.24 14.11 -7.00
CA ASP A 177 -7.68 12.71 -7.06
C ASP A 177 -9.21 12.57 -7.30
N ASN A 178 -9.98 13.60 -6.90
CA ASN A 178 -11.44 13.64 -6.82
C ASN A 178 -12.04 12.97 -5.56
N GLY A 179 -11.39 13.18 -4.41
CA GLY A 179 -11.87 12.87 -3.07
C GLY A 179 -13.24 13.48 -2.71
N GLY A 180 -13.70 13.18 -1.47
CA GLY A 180 -15.06 13.49 -1.01
C GLY A 180 -15.19 14.13 0.39
N ASP A 181 -14.16 13.99 1.21
CA ASP A 181 -13.88 14.76 2.44
C ASP A 181 -12.44 15.33 2.28
N PRO A 182 -12.09 16.49 2.86
CA PRO A 182 -10.74 17.06 2.79
C PRO A 182 -9.65 16.19 3.44
N ASP A 183 -8.45 16.18 2.84
CA ASP A 183 -7.24 15.53 3.37
C ASP A 183 -6.48 16.43 4.36
N GLU A 184 -5.90 15.81 5.39
CA GLU A 184 -4.94 16.43 6.32
C GLU A 184 -3.50 16.04 5.94
N SER A 185 -2.53 16.95 6.01
CA SER A 185 -1.12 16.69 5.64
C SER A 185 -0.12 17.58 6.39
N THR A 186 1.16 17.18 6.43
CA THR A 186 2.21 17.89 7.20
C THR A 186 3.54 17.95 6.44
N PHE A 187 4.03 19.15 6.15
CA PHE A 187 5.28 19.34 5.39
C PHE A 187 6.31 20.25 6.08
N SER A 188 7.57 20.06 5.72
CA SER A 188 8.71 20.86 6.19
C SER A 188 9.16 21.92 5.18
N ILE A 189 9.59 23.08 5.70
CA ILE A 189 10.14 24.20 4.94
C ILE A 189 11.56 24.48 5.43
N ASP A 190 12.57 24.25 4.59
CA ASP A 190 13.98 24.49 4.91
C ASP A 190 14.24 25.97 5.27
N ALA A 191 14.92 26.26 6.39
CA ALA A 191 15.18 27.65 6.79
C ALA A 191 16.04 28.44 5.78
N SER A 192 16.75 27.78 4.85
CA SER A 192 17.51 28.44 3.77
C SER A 192 16.67 29.02 2.63
N VAL A 193 15.37 28.70 2.53
CA VAL A 193 14.44 29.43 1.62
C VAL A 193 13.95 30.76 2.22
N LEU A 194 14.19 30.97 3.52
CA LEU A 194 13.79 32.16 4.26
C LEU A 194 14.87 33.26 4.21
N HIS A 195 14.47 34.51 4.46
CA HIS A 195 15.40 35.64 4.57
C HIS A 195 14.96 36.68 5.60
N GLU A 196 15.88 37.57 5.99
CA GLU A 196 15.62 38.64 6.96
C GLU A 196 14.51 39.59 6.44
N GLY A 197 13.53 39.90 7.28
CA GLY A 197 12.33 40.69 6.95
C GLY A 197 11.12 39.85 6.53
N THR A 198 10.30 40.42 5.65
CA THR A 198 9.05 39.81 5.16
C THR A 198 9.31 38.57 4.29
N ASN A 199 8.73 37.43 4.67
CA ASN A 199 8.73 36.20 3.87
C ASN A 199 7.32 35.97 3.31
N ASP A 200 7.18 35.81 2.00
CA ASP A 200 5.92 35.52 1.31
C ASP A 200 5.60 34.01 1.39
N ILE A 201 4.37 33.68 1.78
CA ILE A 201 3.78 32.34 1.62
C ILE A 201 2.66 32.44 0.58
N ALA A 202 2.66 31.52 -0.38
CA ALA A 202 1.69 31.48 -1.46
C ALA A 202 1.21 30.04 -1.72
N VAL A 203 -0.08 29.87 -1.99
CA VAL A 203 -0.72 28.56 -2.17
C VAL A 203 -1.62 28.59 -3.39
N ALA A 204 -1.55 27.57 -4.24
CA ALA A 204 -2.53 27.28 -5.27
C ALA A 204 -3.30 26.01 -4.88
N LEU A 205 -4.62 26.12 -4.80
CA LEU A 205 -5.56 25.04 -4.50
C LEU A 205 -6.34 24.73 -5.77
N TYR A 206 -6.40 23.47 -6.18
CA TYR A 206 -6.96 23.02 -7.44
C TYR A 206 -8.20 22.17 -7.20
N GLN A 207 -9.24 22.36 -8.02
CA GLN A 207 -10.40 21.46 -8.09
C GLN A 207 -10.07 20.27 -9.00
N GLY A 208 -10.55 19.07 -8.69
CA GLY A 208 -10.31 17.86 -9.48
C GLY A 208 -11.11 17.84 -10.78
N ARG A 209 -12.27 18.50 -10.81
CA ARG A 209 -13.22 18.50 -11.93
C ARG A 209 -14.10 19.76 -11.99
N SER A 210 -14.67 20.03 -13.16
CA SER A 210 -15.55 21.19 -13.43
C SER A 210 -16.99 21.07 -12.91
N ASN A 211 -17.21 20.12 -12.01
CA ASN A 211 -18.47 19.82 -11.34
C ASN A 211 -18.17 19.15 -9.98
N SER A 212 -17.19 19.67 -9.24
CA SER A 212 -16.88 19.20 -7.89
C SER A 212 -17.99 19.65 -6.94
N SER A 213 -18.23 18.88 -5.88
CA SER A 213 -19.24 19.23 -4.88
C SER A 213 -18.75 20.28 -3.90
N ASP A 214 -17.43 20.41 -3.73
CA ASP A 214 -16.78 21.23 -2.71
C ASP A 214 -15.44 21.81 -3.15
N VAL A 215 -14.93 22.68 -2.29
CA VAL A 215 -13.55 23.17 -2.20
C VAL A 215 -13.21 23.40 -0.73
N TYR A 216 -11.99 23.08 -0.29
CA TYR A 216 -11.50 23.37 1.07
C TYR A 216 -10.01 23.74 1.11
N PHE A 217 -9.65 24.66 1.99
CA PHE A 217 -8.27 24.96 2.38
C PHE A 217 -8.23 25.60 3.77
N ASP A 218 -7.48 25.01 4.70
CA ASP A 218 -6.97 25.70 5.89
C ASP A 218 -5.48 25.40 6.07
N MET A 219 -4.73 26.41 6.52
CA MET A 219 -3.34 26.26 6.94
C MET A 219 -3.36 26.35 8.46
N GLU A 220 -3.58 25.20 9.10
CA GLU A 220 -3.90 25.09 10.51
C GLU A 220 -2.78 25.64 11.38
N SER A 221 -1.53 25.32 11.04
CA SER A 221 -0.34 25.88 11.66
C SER A 221 0.86 26.03 10.70
N LEU A 222 1.76 26.95 11.04
CA LEU A 222 3.14 27.01 10.57
C LEU A 222 4.03 27.35 11.77
N VAL A 223 4.77 26.37 12.28
CA VAL A 223 5.53 26.46 13.53
C VAL A 223 7.03 26.35 13.26
N PRO A 224 7.89 27.20 13.84
CA PRO A 224 9.33 27.05 13.68
C PRO A 224 9.90 25.84 14.45
N VAL A 225 10.79 25.10 13.81
CA VAL A 225 11.55 24.01 14.43
C VAL A 225 12.93 24.52 14.80
N ALA A 226 13.27 24.49 16.10
CA ALA A 226 14.54 25.01 16.58
C ALA A 226 15.75 24.16 16.12
N ALA A 227 16.89 24.80 15.89
CA ALA A 227 18.12 24.19 15.35
C ALA A 227 18.87 23.28 16.35
N ASP A 228 18.35 23.07 17.56
CA ASP A 228 18.78 22.04 18.50
C ASP A 228 17.75 20.91 18.72
N VAL A 229 16.64 20.93 17.97
CA VAL A 229 15.65 19.84 17.88
C VAL A 229 16.03 18.91 16.72
N PRO A 230 16.33 17.62 16.99
CA PRO A 230 16.64 16.66 15.94
C PRO A 230 15.46 16.40 15.01
N ALA A 231 15.78 16.00 13.77
CA ALA A 231 14.83 15.50 12.80
C ALA A 231 14.05 14.30 13.34
N GLN A 232 12.74 14.26 13.07
CA GLN A 232 11.97 13.04 13.19
C GLN A 232 12.28 12.16 11.97
N ILE A 233 12.71 10.94 12.24
CA ILE A 233 13.03 9.92 11.23
C ILE A 233 12.09 8.73 11.48
N SER A 234 11.17 8.50 10.54
CA SER A 234 10.18 7.42 10.59
C SER A 234 10.50 6.33 9.55
N ASP A 235 9.71 5.25 9.57
CA ASP A 235 9.58 4.28 8.47
C ASP A 235 10.89 3.64 7.95
N VAL A 236 11.92 3.64 8.80
CA VAL A 236 13.19 2.97 8.56
C VAL A 236 12.94 1.48 8.31
N VAL A 237 13.14 1.05 7.07
CA VAL A 237 12.97 -0.34 6.62
C VAL A 237 14.23 -0.81 5.89
N MET A 238 14.59 -2.07 6.13
CA MET A 238 15.63 -2.76 5.39
C MET A 238 15.00 -3.62 4.31
N THR A 239 15.35 -3.37 3.06
CA THR A 239 14.93 -4.16 1.90
C THR A 239 16.11 -4.97 1.35
N VAL A 240 15.81 -5.98 0.54
CA VAL A 240 16.83 -6.84 -0.09
C VAL A 240 17.76 -6.03 -1.02
N GLY A 241 19.03 -6.41 -1.08
CA GLY A 241 19.99 -5.89 -2.05
C GLY A 241 19.92 -6.64 -3.38
N SER A 242 20.85 -6.37 -4.31
CA SER A 242 20.98 -7.14 -5.55
C SER A 242 21.61 -8.52 -5.34
N ASP A 243 22.37 -8.67 -4.25
CA ASP A 243 23.09 -9.88 -3.84
C ASP A 243 23.03 -10.05 -2.30
N GLU A 244 23.46 -11.19 -1.77
CA GLU A 244 23.53 -11.42 -0.31
C GLU A 244 24.57 -10.52 0.39
N ARG A 245 25.41 -9.81 -0.38
CA ARG A 245 26.45 -8.87 0.03
C ARG A 245 25.98 -7.41 0.12
N SER A 246 24.72 -7.14 -0.22
CA SER A 246 24.14 -5.80 -0.22
C SER A 246 22.81 -5.78 0.52
N ARG A 247 22.46 -4.64 1.12
CA ARG A 247 21.15 -4.38 1.71
C ARG A 247 20.72 -2.98 1.35
N ASN A 248 19.44 -2.80 1.02
CA ASN A 248 18.87 -1.48 0.83
C ASN A 248 18.26 -1.00 2.15
N LEU A 249 18.30 0.31 2.36
CA LEU A 249 17.59 1.00 3.43
C LEU A 249 16.69 2.05 2.79
N ALA A 250 15.45 2.15 3.26
CA ALA A 250 14.56 3.27 3.03
C ALA A 250 14.15 3.88 4.37
N TRP A 251 13.87 5.19 4.40
CA TRP A 251 13.32 5.90 5.56
C TRP A 251 12.67 7.22 5.13
N TYR A 252 11.77 7.74 5.97
CA TYR A 252 11.25 9.10 5.86
C TYR A 252 11.93 10.01 6.92
N SER A 253 12.05 11.30 6.61
CA SER A 253 12.59 12.32 7.51
C SER A 253 11.81 13.63 7.39
N ASP A 254 11.61 14.34 8.50
CA ASP A 254 11.12 15.73 8.49
C ASP A 254 12.18 16.73 7.97
N SER A 255 13.40 16.27 7.69
CA SER A 255 14.56 17.11 7.38
C SER A 255 14.76 17.28 5.88
N THR A 256 14.97 18.53 5.48
CA THR A 256 15.32 18.94 4.11
C THR A 256 16.83 18.87 3.82
N ALA A 257 17.64 18.52 4.82
CA ALA A 257 19.09 18.36 4.70
C ALA A 257 19.48 17.08 3.92
N ALA A 258 20.73 17.04 3.44
CA ALA A 258 21.27 15.84 2.81
C ALA A 258 21.64 14.79 3.87
N GLU A 259 20.80 13.77 4.01
CA GLU A 259 21.03 12.63 4.90
C GLU A 259 21.83 11.49 4.24
N VAL A 260 22.34 10.59 5.07
CA VAL A 260 23.17 9.45 4.66
C VAL A 260 22.86 8.23 5.52
N ALA A 261 23.11 7.03 4.97
CA ALA A 261 23.23 5.82 5.78
C ALA A 261 24.70 5.62 6.19
N GLN A 262 24.95 5.34 7.46
CA GLN A 262 26.27 4.93 7.96
C GLN A 262 26.22 3.50 8.49
N VAL A 263 27.22 2.69 8.14
CA VAL A 263 27.35 1.29 8.59
C VAL A 263 28.76 0.95 9.10
N VAL A 264 28.81 0.13 10.17
CA VAL A 264 30.03 -0.50 10.70
C VAL A 264 29.77 -1.97 11.06
N PRO A 265 30.78 -2.85 11.05
CA PRO A 265 30.70 -4.11 11.80
C PRO A 265 30.37 -3.82 13.27
N ALA A 266 29.38 -4.49 13.87
CA ALA A 266 28.86 -4.17 15.20
C ALA A 266 29.93 -4.23 16.31
N SER A 267 30.98 -5.03 16.10
CA SER A 267 32.19 -5.07 16.95
C SER A 267 32.96 -3.73 17.07
N GLN A 268 32.62 -2.70 16.29
CA GLN A 268 33.17 -1.34 16.39
C GLN A 268 32.32 -0.38 17.26
N LEU A 269 31.11 -0.79 17.69
CA LEU A 269 30.30 0.00 18.63
C LEU A 269 31.01 0.12 19.99
N VAL A 270 30.91 1.29 20.62
CA VAL A 270 31.52 1.56 21.94
C VAL A 270 30.43 1.87 22.94
N ASP A 271 30.24 0.97 23.92
CA ASP A 271 29.16 1.02 24.91
C ASP A 271 27.75 1.15 24.27
N GLY A 272 27.58 0.61 23.06
CA GLY A 272 26.36 0.69 22.24
C GLY A 272 26.26 1.91 21.32
N ALA A 273 27.16 2.90 21.46
CA ALA A 273 27.19 4.09 20.61
C ALA A 273 27.96 3.85 19.30
N PHE A 274 27.53 4.54 18.25
CA PHE A 274 28.15 4.54 16.93
C PHE A 274 29.54 5.22 16.97
N PRO A 275 30.57 4.69 16.28
CA PRO A 275 31.92 5.26 16.34
C PRO A 275 32.05 6.54 15.52
N ALA A 276 32.66 7.58 16.10
CA ALA A 276 32.87 8.90 15.48
C ALA A 276 33.89 8.93 14.32
N ALA A 277 34.41 7.78 13.88
CA ALA A 277 35.26 7.62 12.70
C ALA A 277 35.34 6.14 12.31
N GLY A 278 35.51 5.86 11.01
CA GLY A 278 35.71 4.49 10.49
C GLY A 278 34.44 3.80 9.97
N ALA A 279 33.29 4.47 10.02
CA ALA A 279 32.08 4.05 9.32
C ALA A 279 32.25 4.14 7.80
N THR A 280 31.58 3.22 7.09
CA THR A 280 31.25 3.41 5.69
C THR A 280 30.02 4.32 5.63
N GLU A 281 30.11 5.39 4.87
CA GLU A 281 29.03 6.35 4.64
C GLU A 281 28.50 6.19 3.22
N VAL A 282 27.19 6.11 3.07
CA VAL A 282 26.46 5.92 1.82
C VAL A 282 25.48 7.07 1.68
N ALA A 283 25.66 7.89 0.64
CA ALA A 283 24.73 8.97 0.34
C ALA A 283 23.37 8.41 -0.09
N SER A 284 22.27 9.00 0.38
CA SER A 284 20.93 8.63 -0.09
C SER A 284 20.61 9.28 -1.43
N THR A 285 19.80 8.61 -2.25
CA THR A 285 18.86 9.31 -3.15
C THR A 285 17.63 9.72 -2.34
N SER A 286 17.06 10.90 -2.60
CA SER A 286 15.94 11.43 -1.81
C SER A 286 14.99 12.27 -2.65
N GLY A 287 13.75 12.37 -2.19
CA GLY A 287 12.70 13.21 -2.77
C GLY A 287 11.61 13.53 -1.74
N THR A 288 10.61 14.30 -2.15
CA THR A 288 9.43 14.57 -1.30
C THR A 288 8.46 13.39 -1.40
N ALA A 289 7.98 12.91 -0.26
CA ALA A 289 7.02 11.83 -0.10
C ALA A 289 5.57 12.34 -0.28
N THR A 290 4.60 11.42 -0.26
CA THR A 290 3.17 11.71 -0.51
C THR A 290 2.56 12.55 0.63
N ASP A 291 3.00 12.36 1.87
CA ASP A 291 2.66 13.21 3.03
C ASP A 291 3.40 14.56 3.10
N GLY A 292 4.36 14.81 2.20
CA GLY A 292 5.20 16.01 2.24
C GLY A 292 6.45 15.92 3.12
N GLN A 293 6.75 14.77 3.72
CA GLN A 293 8.07 14.47 4.30
C GLN A 293 9.12 14.25 3.21
N GLN A 294 10.37 14.00 3.60
CA GLN A 294 11.44 13.63 2.68
C GLN A 294 11.72 12.12 2.78
N TYR A 295 11.51 11.37 1.69
CA TYR A 295 11.94 9.98 1.61
C TYR A 295 13.41 9.89 1.19
N HIS A 296 14.10 8.86 1.69
CA HIS A 296 15.51 8.60 1.44
C HIS A 296 15.76 7.10 1.20
N HIS A 297 16.56 6.76 0.19
CA HIS A 297 17.00 5.39 -0.12
C HIS A 297 18.52 5.30 -0.15
N ALA A 298 19.13 4.25 0.41
CA ALA A 298 20.57 4.01 0.36
C ALA A 298 20.94 2.51 0.32
N THR A 299 21.90 2.13 -0.56
CA THR A 299 22.38 0.75 -0.69
C THR A 299 23.68 0.51 0.10
N LEU A 300 23.60 -0.26 1.18
CA LEU A 300 24.73 -0.76 1.95
C LEU A 300 25.41 -1.92 1.19
N GLY A 301 26.36 -1.60 0.30
CA GLY A 301 27.09 -2.61 -0.49
C GLY A 301 28.37 -3.15 0.15
N GLY A 302 28.82 -4.32 -0.34
CA GLY A 302 30.14 -4.88 -0.05
C GLY A 302 30.26 -5.61 1.31
N LEU A 303 29.13 -5.95 1.93
CA LEU A 303 29.05 -6.62 3.22
C LEU A 303 29.74 -8.00 3.16
N ALA A 304 30.58 -8.31 4.15
CA ALA A 304 31.08 -9.65 4.38
C ALA A 304 30.01 -10.53 5.05
N ALA A 305 29.88 -11.77 4.61
CA ALA A 305 29.01 -12.80 5.17
C ALA A 305 29.38 -13.16 6.62
N SER A 306 28.51 -13.90 7.30
CA SER A 306 28.63 -14.36 8.69
C SER A 306 28.79 -13.22 9.73
N THR A 307 28.57 -11.97 9.32
CA THR A 307 28.99 -10.77 10.06
C THR A 307 27.78 -9.99 10.56
N GLU A 308 27.88 -9.56 11.82
CA GLU A 308 26.94 -8.64 12.47
C GLU A 308 27.38 -7.19 12.21
N TYR A 309 26.45 -6.38 11.72
CA TYR A 309 26.63 -4.97 11.40
C TYR A 309 25.71 -4.11 12.25
N ALA A 310 26.10 -2.85 12.44
CA ALA A 310 25.29 -1.81 13.03
C ALA A 310 25.19 -0.64 12.03
N TYR A 311 24.00 -0.10 11.86
CA TYR A 311 23.75 1.07 11.02
C TYR A 311 22.97 2.17 11.76
N ARG A 312 23.00 3.37 11.18
CA ARG A 312 22.13 4.51 11.50
C ARG A 312 21.89 5.32 10.22
N VAL A 313 20.77 6.03 10.15
CA VAL A 313 20.42 6.96 9.06
C VAL A 313 20.19 8.36 9.63
N GLY A 314 20.33 9.42 8.81
CA GLY A 314 20.24 10.82 9.25
C GLY A 314 21.44 11.67 8.85
N SER A 315 21.73 12.72 9.63
CA SER A 315 22.81 13.69 9.38
C SER A 315 23.54 14.12 10.66
N GLU A 316 24.77 14.63 10.55
CA GLU A 316 25.46 15.26 11.70
C GLU A 316 24.94 16.68 12.04
N SER A 317 24.07 17.27 11.21
CA SER A 317 23.42 18.57 11.48
C SER A 317 22.15 18.40 12.30
N ASP A 318 21.29 17.48 11.88
CA ASP A 318 19.89 17.38 12.32
C ASP A 318 19.65 16.09 13.11
N GLY A 319 20.66 15.23 13.24
CA GLY A 319 20.65 14.07 14.11
C GLY A 319 20.45 12.76 13.36
N TRP A 320 20.41 11.68 14.14
CA TRP A 320 20.48 10.32 13.64
C TRP A 320 19.39 9.45 14.24
N SER A 321 18.95 8.47 13.47
CA SER A 321 18.14 7.36 13.94
C SER A 321 18.79 6.65 15.13
N PRO A 322 18.02 5.89 15.93
CA PRO A 322 18.56 4.85 16.79
C PRO A 322 19.53 3.94 16.00
N VAL A 323 20.55 3.42 16.69
CA VAL A 323 21.49 2.46 16.10
C VAL A 323 20.83 1.08 16.04
N THR A 324 20.63 0.57 14.83
CA THR A 324 20.03 -0.75 14.58
C THR A 324 21.12 -1.75 14.21
N THR A 325 21.01 -2.99 14.70
CA THR A 325 21.91 -4.10 14.34
C THR A 325 21.22 -5.13 13.46
N PHE A 326 21.93 -5.62 12.45
CA PHE A 326 21.51 -6.72 11.58
C PHE A 326 22.63 -7.73 11.37
N ARG A 327 22.30 -8.89 10.82
CA ARG A 327 23.25 -9.96 10.53
C ARG A 327 23.17 -10.34 9.05
N THR A 328 24.31 -10.64 8.46
CA THR A 328 24.42 -11.28 7.14
C THR A 328 24.44 -12.80 7.30
N GLY A 329 23.80 -13.51 6.37
CA GLY A 329 23.94 -14.95 6.19
C GLY A 329 25.37 -15.42 6.13
N ASP A 330 25.62 -16.69 6.43
CA ASP A 330 26.98 -17.22 6.45
C ASP A 330 27.61 -17.38 5.06
N GLY A 331 26.78 -17.48 4.02
CA GLY A 331 27.16 -17.44 2.62
C GLY A 331 27.73 -18.76 2.11
N ASP A 332 27.20 -19.89 2.58
CA ASP A 332 27.53 -21.22 2.02
C ASP A 332 26.56 -21.75 0.95
N GLY A 333 25.33 -21.21 0.90
CA GLY A 333 24.32 -21.48 -0.14
C GLY A 333 22.94 -21.83 0.43
N ASP A 334 22.91 -22.44 1.62
CA ASP A 334 21.66 -22.75 2.33
C ASP A 334 21.12 -21.50 3.07
N TYR A 335 19.81 -21.26 3.04
CA TYR A 335 19.17 -20.17 3.80
C TYR A 335 17.68 -20.43 4.05
N SER A 336 17.03 -19.57 4.85
CA SER A 336 15.57 -19.60 5.01
C SER A 336 14.92 -18.22 4.95
N PHE A 337 13.66 -18.18 4.52
CA PHE A 337 12.85 -16.97 4.46
C PHE A 337 11.39 -17.22 4.86
N ILE A 338 10.73 -16.15 5.31
CA ILE A 338 9.33 -16.18 5.74
C ILE A 338 8.46 -15.56 4.64
N PHE A 339 7.67 -16.38 3.97
CA PHE A 339 6.74 -15.96 2.92
C PHE A 339 5.34 -15.69 3.48
N ILE A 340 4.79 -14.52 3.16
CA ILE A 340 3.49 -14.02 3.63
C ILE A 340 2.70 -13.35 2.51
N GLY A 341 1.38 -13.44 2.58
CA GLY A 341 0.46 -12.68 1.73
C GLY A 341 -0.28 -11.59 2.50
N ASP A 342 -0.74 -10.59 1.77
CA ASP A 342 -1.95 -9.82 2.06
C ASP A 342 -2.06 -9.38 3.53
N ALA A 343 -1.07 -8.60 3.98
CA ALA A 343 -1.11 -7.92 5.26
C ALA A 343 -2.19 -6.82 5.23
N GLN A 344 -2.29 -6.13 4.09
CA GLN A 344 -3.40 -5.28 3.64
C GLN A 344 -4.00 -4.47 4.80
N ILE A 345 -3.15 -3.69 5.47
CA ILE A 345 -3.49 -3.00 6.71
C ILE A 345 -4.63 -2.02 6.46
N GLY A 346 -5.72 -2.14 7.21
CA GLY A 346 -6.94 -1.34 7.06
C GLY A 346 -8.11 -2.11 6.43
N ALA A 347 -7.87 -3.26 5.78
CA ALA A 347 -8.91 -3.99 5.05
C ALA A 347 -10.01 -4.61 5.93
N SER A 348 -9.79 -4.76 7.25
CA SER A 348 -10.85 -5.18 8.18
C SER A 348 -11.79 -4.03 8.59
N GLY A 349 -11.43 -2.78 8.29
CA GLY A 349 -12.00 -1.58 8.91
C GLY A 349 -11.40 -1.23 10.28
N ASP A 350 -10.43 -2.00 10.78
CA ASP A 350 -9.66 -1.71 12.00
C ASP A 350 -8.15 -1.91 11.75
N ALA A 351 -7.53 -0.87 11.17
CA ALA A 351 -6.09 -0.86 10.86
C ALA A 351 -5.20 -1.13 12.08
N ALA A 352 -5.66 -0.82 13.29
CA ALA A 352 -4.93 -1.09 14.53
C ALA A 352 -4.99 -2.58 14.91
N ALA A 353 -6.12 -3.25 14.70
CA ALA A 353 -6.23 -4.70 14.82
C ALA A 353 -5.37 -5.42 13.75
N ASP A 354 -5.42 -4.96 12.50
CA ASP A 354 -4.62 -5.53 11.39
C ASP A 354 -3.12 -5.40 11.68
N THR A 355 -2.68 -4.22 12.14
CA THR A 355 -1.30 -3.95 12.57
C THR A 355 -0.85 -4.86 13.71
N GLN A 356 -1.72 -5.15 14.68
CA GLN A 356 -1.39 -6.07 15.77
C GLN A 356 -1.33 -7.53 15.30
N GLY A 357 -2.23 -7.95 14.40
CA GLY A 357 -2.21 -9.29 13.80
C GLY A 357 -0.94 -9.54 12.98
N TRP A 358 -0.51 -8.53 12.21
CA TRP A 358 0.74 -8.55 11.45
C TRP A 358 1.96 -8.69 12.37
N LYS A 359 2.03 -7.90 13.46
CA LYS A 359 3.06 -8.01 14.49
C LYS A 359 3.07 -9.39 15.15
N ASP A 360 1.91 -9.91 15.57
CA ASP A 360 1.78 -11.23 16.21
C ASP A 360 2.25 -12.38 15.29
N THR A 361 2.09 -12.23 13.97
CA THR A 361 2.64 -13.13 12.95
C THR A 361 4.17 -13.06 12.89
N LEU A 362 4.77 -11.87 12.71
CA LEU A 362 6.24 -11.74 12.63
C LEU A 362 6.95 -12.12 13.93
N ASP A 363 6.41 -11.72 15.09
CA ASP A 363 6.89 -12.13 16.42
C ASP A 363 6.79 -13.65 16.62
N THR A 364 5.95 -14.35 15.84
CA THR A 364 5.82 -15.81 15.88
C THR A 364 6.73 -16.51 14.89
N ALA A 365 6.89 -15.96 13.69
CA ALA A 365 7.84 -16.41 12.70
C ALA A 365 9.29 -16.34 13.23
N GLU A 366 9.75 -15.17 13.68
CA GLU A 366 11.12 -14.98 14.23
C GLU A 366 11.39 -15.91 15.43
N ARG A 367 10.40 -16.09 16.30
CA ARG A 367 10.52 -16.95 17.50
C ARG A 367 10.63 -18.43 17.17
N ALA A 368 10.15 -18.86 16.00
CA ALA A 368 10.26 -20.22 15.50
C ALA A 368 11.49 -20.42 14.60
N PHE A 369 11.83 -19.39 13.81
CA PHE A 369 12.86 -19.38 12.77
C PHE A 369 13.78 -18.16 12.96
N PRO A 370 14.61 -18.13 14.02
CA PRO A 370 15.40 -16.95 14.39
C PRO A 370 16.57 -16.66 13.44
N ASP A 371 16.90 -17.63 12.57
CA ASP A 371 17.96 -17.57 11.56
C ASP A 371 17.38 -17.20 10.16
N THR A 372 16.15 -16.67 10.10
CA THR A 372 15.50 -16.16 8.88
C THR A 372 16.31 -15.02 8.23
N GLU A 373 16.60 -15.14 6.94
CA GLU A 373 17.37 -14.15 6.18
C GLU A 373 16.54 -13.12 5.42
N MET A 374 15.26 -13.41 5.14
CA MET A 374 14.34 -12.49 4.45
C MET A 374 12.89 -12.66 4.95
N VAL A 375 12.12 -11.57 4.95
CA VAL A 375 10.65 -11.58 4.96
C VAL A 375 10.18 -11.28 3.53
N PHE A 376 9.24 -12.06 3.01
CA PHE A 376 8.85 -12.02 1.60
C PHE A 376 7.33 -11.81 1.48
N SER A 377 6.92 -10.59 1.14
CA SER A 377 5.52 -10.17 1.00
C SER A 377 5.03 -10.34 -0.44
N ALA A 378 3.93 -11.05 -0.62
CA ALA A 378 3.27 -11.29 -1.91
C ALA A 378 2.45 -10.09 -2.45
N GLY A 379 2.69 -8.87 -1.98
CA GLY A 379 1.87 -7.69 -2.30
C GLY A 379 0.76 -7.44 -1.28
N ASP A 380 0.07 -6.31 -1.46
CA ASP A 380 -0.93 -5.75 -0.56
C ASP A 380 -0.37 -5.61 0.87
N GLN A 381 0.53 -4.63 1.03
CA GLN A 381 1.00 -4.20 2.34
C GLN A 381 -0.06 -3.34 3.02
N VAL A 382 -0.66 -2.41 2.27
CA VAL A 382 -1.74 -1.51 2.73
C VAL A 382 -3.07 -1.84 2.04
N ASN A 383 -4.17 -1.27 2.52
CA ASN A 383 -5.48 -1.35 1.85
C ASN A 383 -5.73 -0.12 0.93
N THR A 384 -5.04 0.98 1.16
CA THR A 384 -5.22 2.25 0.45
C THR A 384 -3.85 2.81 0.08
N ALA A 385 -3.54 2.86 -1.22
CA ALA A 385 -2.19 3.07 -1.74
C ALA A 385 -1.45 4.31 -1.22
N SER A 386 -2.16 5.41 -0.92
CA SER A 386 -1.62 6.67 -0.41
C SER A 386 -1.66 6.80 1.12
N ASN A 387 -2.18 5.82 1.85
CA ASN A 387 -2.46 5.99 3.27
C ASN A 387 -1.24 5.69 4.14
N GLU A 388 -0.50 6.74 4.47
CA GLU A 388 0.76 6.66 5.23
C GLU A 388 0.59 6.07 6.65
N ALA A 389 -0.59 6.23 7.28
CA ALA A 389 -0.89 5.58 8.56
C ALA A 389 -1.04 4.04 8.44
N GLN A 390 -1.45 3.52 7.28
CA GLN A 390 -1.42 2.07 7.00
C GLN A 390 0.01 1.59 6.74
N TYR A 391 0.88 2.41 6.13
CA TYR A 391 2.32 2.11 6.01
C TYR A 391 3.03 2.13 7.36
N GLU A 392 2.80 3.10 8.26
CA GLU A 392 3.32 3.05 9.65
C GLU A 392 2.86 1.77 10.35
N GLY A 393 1.58 1.40 10.17
CA GLY A 393 1.03 0.12 10.64
C GLY A 393 1.82 -1.10 10.14
N PHE A 394 2.11 -1.15 8.83
CA PHE A 394 2.88 -2.23 8.21
C PHE A 394 4.37 -2.24 8.59
N LEU A 395 5.01 -1.07 8.73
CA LEU A 395 6.46 -0.90 8.97
C LEU A 395 6.86 -0.82 10.45
N SER A 396 5.89 -0.73 11.36
CA SER A 396 6.12 -0.70 12.81
C SER A 396 6.53 -2.03 13.51
N PRO A 397 6.62 -3.22 12.87
CA PRO A 397 7.34 -4.36 13.45
C PRO A 397 8.87 -4.15 13.46
N ASP A 398 9.52 -4.32 14.62
CA ASP A 398 10.98 -4.17 14.78
C ASP A 398 11.79 -5.09 13.85
N GLN A 399 11.21 -6.18 13.36
CA GLN A 399 11.81 -7.12 12.41
C GLN A 399 12.24 -6.43 11.11
N LEU A 400 11.41 -5.54 10.55
CA LEU A 400 11.61 -4.98 9.22
C LEU A 400 12.77 -3.97 9.15
N ARG A 401 13.30 -3.55 10.30
CA ARG A 401 14.51 -2.70 10.41
C ARG A 401 15.81 -3.51 10.29
N ARG A 402 15.76 -4.85 10.32
CA ARG A 402 16.92 -5.73 10.59
C ARG A 402 16.89 -7.11 9.91
N ILE A 403 15.72 -7.56 9.46
CA ILE A 403 15.54 -8.66 8.52
C ILE A 403 15.09 -8.03 7.20
N PRO A 404 15.79 -8.27 6.08
CA PRO A 404 15.45 -7.73 4.77
C PRO A 404 14.03 -8.09 4.33
N LEU A 405 13.27 -7.08 3.93
CA LEU A 405 11.98 -7.23 3.29
C LEU A 405 12.15 -7.34 1.77
N VAL A 406 11.43 -8.29 1.18
CA VAL A 406 11.15 -8.40 -0.25
C VAL A 406 9.66 -8.11 -0.42
N THR A 407 9.29 -7.16 -1.28
CA THR A 407 7.89 -6.83 -1.58
C THR A 407 7.57 -7.10 -3.04
N ASN A 408 6.52 -7.87 -3.30
CA ASN A 408 5.72 -7.60 -4.49
C ASN A 408 4.84 -6.36 -4.24
N ILE A 409 4.37 -5.78 -5.34
CA ILE A 409 3.37 -4.72 -5.33
C ILE A 409 2.02 -5.35 -5.69
N GLY A 410 1.02 -5.14 -4.83
CA GLY A 410 -0.35 -5.62 -5.02
C GLY A 410 -1.25 -4.56 -5.64
N ASN A 411 -2.56 -4.86 -5.75
CA ASN A 411 -3.51 -3.92 -6.35
C ASN A 411 -4.00 -2.85 -5.39
N HIS A 412 -3.80 -3.02 -4.07
CA HIS A 412 -4.05 -1.99 -3.08
C HIS A 412 -2.85 -1.04 -2.87
N ASP A 413 -1.64 -1.45 -3.27
CA ASP A 413 -0.42 -0.63 -3.16
C ASP A 413 -0.17 0.28 -4.39
N VAL A 414 -0.66 -0.11 -5.58
CA VAL A 414 -0.19 0.44 -6.88
C VAL A 414 -0.66 1.85 -7.23
N ALA A 415 -1.72 2.34 -6.59
CA ALA A 415 -2.42 3.57 -7.03
C ALA A 415 -1.72 4.89 -6.63
N SER A 416 -0.67 4.84 -5.80
CA SER A 416 0.13 6.00 -5.38
C SER A 416 1.61 5.67 -5.42
N LEU A 417 2.47 6.69 -5.48
CA LEU A 417 3.93 6.54 -5.43
C LEU A 417 4.47 6.23 -4.02
N ALA A 418 3.64 6.26 -2.97
CA ALA A 418 4.04 5.92 -1.60
C ALA A 418 4.75 4.55 -1.50
N TYR A 419 4.34 3.55 -2.28
CA TYR A 419 5.05 2.26 -2.37
C TYR A 419 6.52 2.42 -2.82
N GLU A 420 6.80 3.24 -3.83
CA GLU A 420 8.18 3.51 -4.29
C GLU A 420 8.96 4.36 -3.29
N GLN A 421 8.28 5.23 -2.54
CA GLN A 421 8.88 6.08 -1.52
C GLN A 421 9.31 5.24 -0.31
N HIS A 422 8.50 4.27 0.13
CA HIS A 422 8.83 3.33 1.21
C HIS A 422 9.79 2.20 0.85
N PHE A 423 9.81 1.71 -0.40
CA PHE A 423 10.55 0.49 -0.74
C PHE A 423 11.68 0.71 -1.76
N ALA A 424 12.90 0.79 -1.24
CA ALA A 424 14.13 0.80 -2.04
C ALA A 424 14.43 -0.61 -2.61
N LEU A 425 14.04 -0.89 -3.85
CA LEU A 425 14.16 -2.22 -4.48
C LEU A 425 15.36 -2.32 -5.45
N PRO A 426 16.00 -3.50 -5.58
CA PRO A 426 17.13 -3.71 -6.48
C PRO A 426 16.68 -3.94 -7.93
N ASN A 427 17.47 -3.49 -8.91
CA ASN A 427 17.32 -3.80 -10.33
C ASN A 427 15.91 -3.59 -10.93
N VAL A 428 15.18 -2.57 -10.46
CA VAL A 428 13.83 -2.25 -10.96
C VAL A 428 13.87 -1.81 -12.43
N SER A 429 13.01 -2.42 -13.24
CA SER A 429 12.83 -2.16 -14.65
C SER A 429 12.07 -0.85 -14.89
N SER A 430 12.61 0.01 -15.75
CA SER A 430 11.89 1.17 -16.30
C SER A 430 11.14 0.86 -17.60
N GLU A 431 11.12 -0.40 -18.04
CA GLU A 431 10.55 -0.82 -19.34
C GLU A 431 9.42 -1.85 -19.22
N HIS A 432 9.32 -2.59 -18.10
CA HIS A 432 8.38 -3.71 -17.90
C HIS A 432 7.78 -3.63 -16.49
N GLY A 433 6.48 -3.92 -16.35
CA GLY A 433 5.80 -3.84 -15.06
C GLY A 433 5.57 -2.40 -14.58
N LYS A 434 5.50 -1.42 -15.47
CA LYS A 434 5.26 -0.01 -15.12
C LYS A 434 3.94 0.44 -15.77
N PRO A 435 2.79 0.27 -15.09
CA PRO A 435 1.48 0.36 -15.71
C PRO A 435 1.16 1.73 -16.33
N ASP A 436 1.72 2.80 -15.74
CA ASP A 436 1.88 4.14 -16.31
C ASP A 436 2.89 4.94 -15.45
N ALA A 437 3.04 6.23 -15.72
CA ALA A 437 3.99 7.11 -15.01
C ALA A 437 3.49 7.64 -13.66
N THR A 438 2.21 7.43 -13.32
CA THR A 438 1.57 7.88 -12.07
C THR A 438 1.41 6.77 -11.04
N ARG A 439 1.25 5.52 -11.50
CA ARG A 439 1.17 4.33 -10.65
C ARG A 439 2.54 3.75 -10.30
N ALA A 440 2.66 3.16 -9.10
CA ALA A 440 3.91 2.64 -8.57
C ALA A 440 4.34 1.29 -9.17
N GLY A 441 5.58 0.92 -8.85
CA GLY A 441 6.19 -0.37 -9.09
C GLY A 441 6.95 -0.47 -10.42
N GLY A 442 7.45 -1.67 -10.66
CA GLY A 442 8.25 -2.09 -11.81
C GLY A 442 8.55 -3.58 -11.65
N ASP A 443 8.78 -4.30 -12.74
CA ASP A 443 9.35 -5.64 -12.62
C ASP A 443 10.79 -5.52 -12.11
N TYR A 444 11.25 -6.42 -11.23
CA TYR A 444 12.59 -6.32 -10.64
C TYR A 444 13.20 -7.70 -10.34
N TRP A 445 14.51 -7.76 -10.06
CA TRP A 445 15.18 -9.03 -9.77
C TRP A 445 16.35 -8.90 -8.79
N PHE A 446 16.67 -9.99 -8.10
CA PHE A 446 17.86 -10.10 -7.25
C PHE A 446 18.32 -11.56 -7.15
N VAL A 447 19.56 -11.75 -6.68
CA VAL A 447 20.10 -13.07 -6.33
C VAL A 447 20.29 -13.14 -4.81
N HIS A 448 20.03 -14.30 -4.21
CA HIS A 448 20.35 -14.58 -2.81
C HIS A 448 20.74 -16.04 -2.66
N GLY A 449 21.99 -16.31 -2.28
CA GLY A 449 22.58 -17.64 -2.47
C GLY A 449 22.53 -18.02 -3.96
N ASP A 450 22.39 -19.31 -4.26
CA ASP A 450 22.27 -19.80 -5.64
C ASP A 450 20.83 -19.69 -6.20
N THR A 451 20.01 -18.74 -5.71
CA THR A 451 18.64 -18.51 -6.18
C THR A 451 18.49 -17.14 -6.84
N LEU A 452 18.00 -17.14 -8.09
CA LEU A 452 17.55 -15.96 -8.81
C LEU A 452 16.06 -15.75 -8.59
N TYR A 453 15.71 -14.60 -8.02
CA TYR A 453 14.34 -14.15 -7.80
C TYR A 453 13.96 -13.09 -8.84
N ILE A 454 12.83 -13.28 -9.52
CA ILE A 454 12.27 -12.34 -10.50
C ILE A 454 10.86 -11.97 -10.08
N SER A 455 10.62 -10.69 -9.85
CA SER A 455 9.37 -10.14 -9.34
C SER A 455 8.66 -9.37 -10.44
N PHE A 456 7.36 -9.65 -10.63
CA PHE A 456 6.52 -8.87 -11.55
C PHE A 456 5.55 -7.95 -10.82
N ASN A 457 5.37 -6.74 -11.35
CA ASN A 457 4.26 -5.85 -10.99
C ASN A 457 3.01 -6.27 -11.76
N SER A 458 2.28 -7.25 -11.21
CA SER A 458 1.08 -7.83 -11.84
C SER A 458 -0.11 -6.89 -12.02
N ASN A 459 0.02 -5.60 -11.69
CA ASN A 459 -0.95 -4.56 -12.01
C ASN A 459 -0.76 -4.02 -13.44
N ASP A 460 0.41 -4.26 -14.01
CA ASP A 460 0.61 -4.23 -15.46
C ASP A 460 -0.08 -5.46 -16.06
N LYS A 461 -0.68 -5.29 -17.23
CA LYS A 461 -1.42 -6.36 -17.94
C LYS A 461 -0.68 -6.82 -19.21
N ASP A 462 0.56 -6.36 -19.41
CA ASP A 462 1.46 -6.91 -20.41
C ASP A 462 2.19 -8.16 -19.89
N ASP A 463 1.46 -9.28 -19.85
CA ASP A 463 2.01 -10.60 -19.54
C ASP A 463 3.14 -11.04 -20.50
N ALA A 464 3.15 -10.50 -21.73
CA ALA A 464 4.22 -10.74 -22.69
C ALA A 464 5.48 -9.93 -22.34
N GLY A 465 5.32 -8.69 -21.86
CA GLY A 465 6.38 -7.84 -21.29
C GLY A 465 7.04 -8.49 -20.07
N HIS A 466 6.25 -8.93 -19.08
CA HIS A 466 6.76 -9.71 -17.93
C HIS A 466 7.58 -10.93 -18.39
N ALA A 467 7.06 -11.68 -19.38
CA ALA A 467 7.74 -12.84 -19.96
C ALA A 467 8.94 -12.48 -20.87
N GLU A 468 9.09 -11.23 -21.31
CA GLU A 468 10.29 -10.71 -21.98
C GLU A 468 11.34 -10.29 -20.95
N PHE A 469 10.94 -9.60 -19.88
CA PHE A 469 11.80 -9.23 -18.76
C PHE A 469 12.45 -10.45 -18.11
N ALA A 470 11.64 -11.44 -17.70
CA ALA A 470 12.16 -12.68 -17.12
C ALA A 470 13.13 -13.40 -18.06
N ARG A 471 12.87 -13.38 -19.37
CA ARG A 471 13.78 -13.98 -20.36
C ARG A 471 15.12 -13.26 -20.44
N LYS A 472 15.13 -11.91 -20.47
CA LYS A 472 16.37 -11.12 -20.43
C LYS A 472 17.19 -11.44 -19.18
N VAL A 473 16.57 -11.40 -18.01
CA VAL A 473 17.23 -11.68 -16.73
C VAL A 473 17.76 -13.12 -16.68
N LEU A 474 17.02 -14.10 -17.22
CA LEU A 474 17.47 -15.50 -17.32
C LEU A 474 18.56 -15.73 -18.39
N GLU A 475 18.57 -14.97 -19.49
CA GLU A 475 19.64 -15.01 -20.49
C GLU A 475 20.94 -14.37 -19.99
N GLU A 476 20.88 -13.44 -19.03
CA GLU A 476 22.05 -12.76 -18.44
C GLU A 476 22.55 -13.39 -17.12
N HIS A 477 21.65 -13.90 -16.27
CA HIS A 477 21.95 -14.41 -14.92
C HIS A 477 21.43 -15.83 -14.62
N GLY A 478 20.68 -16.46 -15.54
CA GLY A 478 20.07 -17.78 -15.29
C GLY A 478 21.08 -18.93 -15.19
N ASP A 479 22.28 -18.78 -15.77
CA ASP A 479 23.41 -19.71 -15.64
C ASP A 479 24.15 -19.57 -14.29
N GLU A 480 23.89 -18.50 -13.53
CA GLU A 480 24.49 -18.23 -12.22
C GLU A 480 23.64 -18.81 -11.06
N ALA A 481 22.43 -19.32 -11.35
CA ALA A 481 21.46 -19.75 -10.35
C ALA A 481 21.09 -21.23 -10.43
N ARG A 482 21.12 -21.91 -9.29
CA ARG A 482 20.57 -23.26 -9.06
C ARG A 482 19.05 -23.27 -9.08
N TRP A 483 18.41 -22.22 -8.55
CA TRP A 483 16.96 -22.08 -8.45
C TRP A 483 16.45 -20.83 -9.16
N LYS A 484 15.34 -20.97 -9.89
CA LYS A 484 14.65 -19.87 -10.57
C LYS A 484 13.28 -19.68 -9.93
N VAL A 485 13.11 -18.60 -9.17
CA VAL A 485 11.86 -18.27 -8.47
C VAL A 485 11.23 -17.04 -9.09
N VAL A 486 9.97 -17.13 -9.48
CA VAL A 486 9.18 -15.98 -9.94
C VAL A 486 8.14 -15.61 -8.89
N THR A 487 7.78 -14.34 -8.78
CA THR A 487 6.79 -13.89 -7.79
C THR A 487 5.94 -12.75 -8.33
N PHE A 488 4.64 -12.77 -8.04
CA PHE A 488 3.70 -11.71 -8.43
C PHE A 488 2.40 -11.81 -7.62
N HIS A 489 1.74 -10.67 -7.37
CA HIS A 489 0.60 -10.63 -6.45
C HIS A 489 -0.62 -11.42 -6.95
N HIS A 490 -1.12 -11.11 -8.15
CA HIS A 490 -2.37 -11.67 -8.68
C HIS A 490 -2.32 -13.19 -8.90
N SER A 491 -2.96 -13.97 -8.02
CA SER A 491 -2.94 -15.44 -8.03
C SER A 491 -3.61 -16.06 -9.26
N VAL A 492 -2.79 -16.51 -10.22
CA VAL A 492 -3.28 -17.25 -11.41
C VAL A 492 -3.96 -18.57 -11.04
N TYR A 493 -3.70 -19.15 -9.86
CA TYR A 493 -4.36 -20.36 -9.37
C TYR A 493 -5.27 -20.10 -8.15
N SER A 494 -5.95 -18.95 -8.16
CA SER A 494 -7.06 -18.63 -7.25
C SER A 494 -8.12 -19.75 -7.19
N THR A 495 -8.62 -20.01 -5.98
CA THR A 495 -9.74 -20.94 -5.68
C THR A 495 -10.90 -20.26 -4.95
N ALA A 496 -10.75 -19.00 -4.54
CA ALA A 496 -11.76 -18.20 -3.87
C ALA A 496 -12.32 -17.11 -4.81
N SER A 497 -12.42 -15.86 -4.34
CA SER A 497 -13.15 -14.78 -5.04
C SER A 497 -12.68 -14.57 -6.47
N HIS A 498 -11.37 -14.59 -6.72
CA HIS A 498 -10.79 -14.13 -7.98
C HIS A 498 -10.64 -15.23 -9.06
N SER A 499 -11.25 -16.41 -8.85
CA SER A 499 -10.95 -17.59 -9.67
C SER A 499 -11.39 -17.49 -11.13
N ASP A 500 -12.37 -16.61 -11.39
CA ASP A 500 -13.12 -16.52 -12.65
C ASP A 500 -12.94 -15.14 -13.31
N ASP A 501 -12.09 -14.28 -12.73
CA ASP A 501 -11.94 -12.88 -13.08
C ASP A 501 -11.18 -12.77 -14.42
N SER A 502 -11.57 -11.78 -15.24
CA SER A 502 -11.21 -11.79 -16.67
C SER A 502 -9.71 -11.69 -16.94
N ASP A 503 -8.97 -10.96 -16.12
CA ASP A 503 -7.52 -10.84 -16.14
C ASP A 503 -6.83 -12.02 -15.46
N ILE A 504 -7.34 -12.54 -14.34
CA ILE A 504 -6.83 -13.79 -13.74
C ILE A 504 -6.93 -14.95 -14.75
N ILE A 505 -8.01 -15.03 -15.54
CA ILE A 505 -8.15 -15.99 -16.63
C ILE A 505 -7.12 -15.78 -17.74
N THR A 506 -6.85 -14.53 -18.15
CA THR A 506 -5.80 -14.21 -19.14
C THR A 506 -4.40 -14.54 -18.61
N ARG A 507 -4.04 -14.03 -17.42
CA ARG A 507 -2.74 -14.31 -16.77
C ARG A 507 -2.52 -15.82 -16.59
N ARG A 508 -3.56 -16.57 -16.23
CA ARG A 508 -3.54 -18.05 -16.14
C ARG A 508 -3.32 -18.73 -17.50
N ALA A 509 -3.77 -18.12 -18.60
CA ALA A 509 -3.54 -18.65 -19.94
C ALA A 509 -2.14 -18.35 -20.47
N ASP A 510 -1.60 -17.16 -20.17
CA ASP A 510 -0.40 -16.63 -20.83
C ASP A 510 0.89 -16.81 -19.99
N LEU A 511 0.86 -16.55 -18.67
CA LEU A 511 2.08 -16.64 -17.84
C LEU A 511 2.52 -18.08 -17.55
N PRO A 512 1.69 -19.03 -17.07
CA PRO A 512 2.18 -20.38 -16.74
C PRO A 512 2.89 -21.10 -17.91
N PRO A 513 2.42 -21.04 -19.17
CA PRO A 513 3.18 -21.56 -20.31
C PRO A 513 4.50 -20.85 -20.57
N ALA A 514 4.56 -19.52 -20.37
CA ALA A 514 5.79 -18.75 -20.54
C ALA A 514 6.84 -19.08 -19.47
N LEU A 515 6.43 -19.21 -18.21
CA LEU A 515 7.31 -19.56 -17.09
C LEU A 515 7.80 -21.01 -17.17
N SER A 516 6.93 -21.93 -17.61
CA SER A 516 7.32 -23.31 -17.92
C SER A 516 8.41 -23.35 -19.00
N ALA A 517 8.23 -22.60 -20.09
CA ALA A 517 9.19 -22.51 -21.20
C ALA A 517 10.48 -21.72 -20.88
N LEU A 518 10.64 -21.23 -19.64
CA LEU A 518 11.84 -20.59 -19.10
C LEU A 518 12.55 -21.47 -18.03
N ASP A 519 12.05 -22.69 -17.82
CA ASP A 519 12.44 -23.65 -16.77
C ASP A 519 12.40 -23.03 -15.36
N VAL A 520 11.35 -22.28 -15.03
CA VAL A 520 11.12 -21.73 -13.68
C VAL A 520 10.74 -22.84 -12.71
N ASP A 521 11.31 -22.85 -11.50
CA ASP A 521 11.05 -23.91 -10.50
C ASP A 521 9.78 -23.64 -9.68
N LEU A 522 9.61 -22.40 -9.22
CA LEU A 522 8.64 -22.01 -8.21
C LEU A 522 8.04 -20.63 -8.49
N VAL A 523 6.74 -20.49 -8.23
CA VAL A 523 5.99 -19.24 -8.31
C VAL A 523 5.27 -18.94 -7.00
N LEU A 524 5.47 -17.73 -6.47
CA LEU A 524 4.90 -17.24 -5.20
C LEU A 524 3.88 -16.10 -5.44
N MET A 525 2.70 -16.16 -4.81
CA MET A 525 1.57 -15.26 -5.06
C MET A 525 0.71 -14.95 -3.81
N GLY A 526 -0.15 -13.92 -3.88
CA GLY A 526 -1.09 -13.51 -2.82
C GLY A 526 -2.51 -13.31 -3.38
N HIS A 527 -3.13 -12.16 -3.09
CA HIS A 527 -4.37 -11.63 -3.69
C HIS A 527 -5.68 -12.39 -3.39
N ASP A 528 -5.69 -13.72 -3.43
CA ASP A 528 -6.91 -14.52 -3.29
C ASP A 528 -7.32 -14.75 -1.83
N HIS A 529 -6.63 -14.15 -0.85
CA HIS A 529 -6.89 -14.25 0.59
C HIS A 529 -7.27 -15.68 1.05
N VAL A 530 -6.55 -16.68 0.52
CA VAL A 530 -6.73 -18.10 0.80
C VAL A 530 -5.43 -18.85 0.46
N TYR A 531 -5.04 -19.82 1.27
CA TYR A 531 -3.86 -20.61 0.96
C TYR A 531 -4.16 -21.63 -0.14
N VAL A 532 -3.37 -21.62 -1.22
CA VAL A 532 -3.42 -22.61 -2.31
C VAL A 532 -2.02 -23.11 -2.63
N ARG A 533 -1.87 -24.42 -2.83
CA ARG A 533 -0.70 -25.02 -3.48
C ARG A 533 -1.17 -25.85 -4.67
N SER A 534 -0.56 -25.64 -5.82
CA SER A 534 -0.84 -26.43 -7.03
C SER A 534 -0.21 -27.82 -6.96
N TYR A 535 -0.60 -28.71 -7.88
CA TYR A 535 0.31 -29.76 -8.35
C TYR A 535 1.50 -29.11 -9.09
N LEU A 536 2.53 -29.88 -9.46
CA LEU A 536 3.45 -29.41 -10.51
C LEU A 536 2.64 -29.14 -11.79
N MET A 537 2.89 -28.04 -12.47
CA MET A 537 2.17 -27.63 -13.67
C MET A 537 3.13 -27.54 -14.86
N SER A 538 2.83 -28.25 -15.95
CA SER A 538 3.48 -28.06 -17.25
C SER A 538 2.57 -27.17 -18.09
N GLY A 539 2.97 -25.91 -18.25
CA GLY A 539 2.09 -24.81 -18.67
C GLY A 539 0.86 -24.72 -17.78
N THR A 540 -0.33 -24.85 -18.37
CA THR A 540 -1.61 -24.84 -17.65
C THR A 540 -2.09 -26.22 -17.20
N THR A 541 -1.31 -27.29 -17.44
CA THR A 541 -1.74 -28.68 -17.19
C THR A 541 -1.12 -29.26 -15.91
N PRO A 542 -1.91 -29.77 -14.95
CA PRO A 542 -1.38 -30.39 -13.74
C PRO A 542 -0.73 -31.76 -14.04
N VAL A 543 0.53 -31.91 -13.61
CA VAL A 543 1.32 -33.14 -13.70
C VAL A 543 1.05 -33.99 -12.45
N GLY A 544 -0.11 -34.63 -12.45
CA GLY A 544 -0.52 -35.53 -11.37
C GLY A 544 -2.03 -35.51 -11.11
N SER A 545 -2.47 -36.30 -10.14
CA SER A 545 -3.80 -36.22 -9.53
C SER A 545 -3.88 -37.18 -8.34
N GLY A 546 -4.59 -36.80 -7.27
CA GLY A 546 -4.95 -37.70 -6.18
C GLY A 546 -4.78 -37.10 -4.79
N ALA A 547 -3.96 -37.73 -3.96
CA ALA A 547 -3.57 -37.18 -2.67
C ALA A 547 -2.32 -36.30 -2.83
N PRO A 548 -2.24 -35.14 -2.17
CA PRO A 548 -1.04 -34.29 -2.21
C PRO A 548 0.20 -35.03 -1.73
N ALA A 549 1.31 -34.82 -2.42
CA ALA A 549 2.61 -35.29 -1.99
C ALA A 549 3.29 -34.25 -1.08
N GLU A 550 3.99 -34.73 -0.06
CA GLU A 550 4.89 -33.93 0.79
C GLU A 550 6.22 -33.63 0.06
N THR A 551 6.57 -34.38 -1.00
CA THR A 551 7.75 -34.14 -1.85
C THR A 551 7.34 -34.24 -3.32
N VAL A 552 7.79 -33.29 -4.14
CA VAL A 552 7.58 -33.25 -5.59
C VAL A 552 8.93 -33.03 -6.30
N THR A 553 9.09 -33.61 -7.49
CA THR A 553 10.32 -33.54 -8.29
C THR A 553 9.92 -33.29 -9.74
N PRO A 554 10.28 -32.14 -10.34
CA PRO A 554 9.86 -31.79 -11.70
C PRO A 554 10.54 -32.69 -12.73
N THR A 555 9.79 -33.18 -13.73
CA THR A 555 10.32 -34.03 -14.82
C THR A 555 10.39 -33.37 -16.19
N GLY A 556 10.42 -32.03 -16.21
CA GLY A 556 10.52 -31.22 -17.42
C GLY A 556 10.29 -29.74 -17.11
N ASP A 557 9.46 -29.10 -17.94
CA ASP A 557 8.98 -27.72 -17.82
C ASP A 557 7.91 -27.55 -16.71
N GLU A 558 8.17 -28.16 -15.55
CA GLU A 558 7.19 -28.42 -14.49
C GLU A 558 7.36 -27.47 -13.30
N VAL A 559 6.49 -26.47 -13.19
CA VAL A 559 6.57 -25.37 -12.22
C VAL A 559 5.64 -25.62 -11.03
N LEU A 560 6.07 -25.30 -9.79
CA LEU A 560 5.21 -25.31 -8.60
C LEU A 560 4.64 -23.91 -8.30
N TYR A 561 3.37 -23.79 -7.94
CA TYR A 561 2.73 -22.52 -7.58
C TYR A 561 2.19 -22.56 -6.14
N VAL A 562 2.45 -21.50 -5.38
CA VAL A 562 1.95 -21.31 -4.01
C VAL A 562 1.35 -19.91 -3.85
N THR A 563 0.09 -19.87 -3.43
CA THR A 563 -0.65 -18.67 -3.04
C THR A 563 -0.73 -18.60 -1.52
N ALA A 564 -0.28 -17.49 -0.94
CA ALA A 564 -0.40 -17.23 0.49
C ALA A 564 -1.83 -16.81 0.88
N ASN A 565 -2.13 -16.93 2.17
CA ASN A 565 -3.31 -16.31 2.79
C ASN A 565 -2.89 -14.99 3.47
N SER A 566 -3.88 -14.21 3.95
CA SER A 566 -3.60 -13.05 4.79
C SER A 566 -2.77 -13.40 6.02
N SER A 567 -1.76 -12.57 6.28
CA SER A 567 -0.78 -12.71 7.36
C SER A 567 -1.05 -11.78 8.55
N SER A 568 -1.83 -10.71 8.36
CA SER A 568 -2.44 -9.93 9.44
C SER A 568 -3.74 -10.58 9.95
N GLY A 569 -4.50 -11.16 9.01
CA GLY A 569 -5.88 -11.59 9.23
C GLY A 569 -6.92 -10.51 8.99
N SER A 570 -6.57 -9.44 8.27
CA SER A 570 -7.48 -8.34 7.94
C SER A 570 -8.66 -8.79 7.06
N LYS A 571 -8.43 -9.72 6.13
CA LYS A 571 -9.40 -10.15 5.12
C LYS A 571 -9.15 -11.60 4.67
N TYR A 572 -10.25 -12.31 4.37
CA TYR A 572 -10.28 -13.73 3.99
C TYR A 572 -11.40 -13.97 2.97
N TYR A 573 -11.22 -14.91 2.04
CA TYR A 573 -12.28 -15.35 1.12
C TYR A 573 -12.67 -16.83 1.30
N ASP A 574 -13.95 -17.14 1.05
CA ASP A 574 -14.48 -18.50 0.98
C ASP A 574 -14.04 -19.19 -0.33
N ILE A 575 -13.56 -20.44 -0.22
CA ILE A 575 -13.25 -21.28 -1.38
C ILE A 575 -14.53 -21.56 -2.18
N LYS A 576 -14.54 -21.23 -3.47
CA LYS A 576 -15.71 -21.42 -4.35
C LYS A 576 -15.98 -22.91 -4.65
N PRO A 577 -17.21 -23.29 -5.05
CA PRO A 577 -17.52 -24.63 -5.54
C PRO A 577 -16.97 -24.88 -6.96
N GLY A 578 -15.69 -25.26 -7.08
CA GLY A 578 -15.05 -25.64 -8.34
C GLY A 578 -14.44 -27.05 -8.32
N PRO A 579 -14.07 -27.64 -9.47
CA PRO A 579 -13.25 -28.84 -9.51
C PRO A 579 -11.78 -28.54 -9.18
N PHE A 580 -11.31 -27.32 -9.50
CA PHE A 580 -9.96 -26.80 -9.27
C PHE A 580 -8.85 -27.86 -9.46
N ASP A 581 -8.85 -28.53 -10.62
CA ASP A 581 -7.99 -29.69 -10.88
C ASP A 581 -6.47 -29.38 -10.80
N PHE A 582 -6.08 -28.10 -10.80
CA PHE A 582 -4.72 -27.62 -10.56
C PHE A 582 -4.31 -27.65 -9.07
N ALA A 583 -5.26 -27.57 -8.13
CA ALA A 583 -4.98 -27.44 -6.70
C ALA A 583 -4.69 -28.81 -6.08
N ALA A 584 -3.50 -28.96 -5.50
CA ALA A 584 -3.18 -30.08 -4.63
C ALA A 584 -3.75 -29.80 -3.22
N VAL A 585 -3.51 -28.61 -2.68
CA VAL A 585 -4.03 -28.17 -1.38
C VAL A 585 -4.69 -26.81 -1.53
N GLN A 586 -5.82 -26.64 -0.86
CA GLN A 586 -6.52 -25.37 -0.68
C GLN A 586 -6.99 -25.31 0.78
N ASN A 587 -6.78 -24.18 1.46
CA ASN A 587 -7.12 -24.02 2.87
C ASN A 587 -7.63 -22.61 3.17
N GLN A 588 -8.89 -22.53 3.60
CA GLN A 588 -9.40 -21.39 4.36
C GLN A 588 -9.84 -21.87 5.74
N GLU A 589 -9.28 -21.23 6.77
CA GLU A 589 -9.63 -21.48 8.17
C GLU A 589 -9.88 -20.19 8.96
N TYR A 590 -9.90 -19.02 8.30
CA TYR A 590 -10.15 -17.70 8.90
C TYR A 590 -9.18 -17.41 10.06
N THR A 591 -7.91 -17.69 9.82
CA THR A 591 -6.80 -17.48 10.77
C THR A 591 -5.54 -17.10 9.99
N PRO A 592 -4.70 -16.18 10.50
CA PRO A 592 -3.52 -15.74 9.77
C PRO A 592 -2.53 -16.89 9.63
N ASN A 593 -1.83 -16.94 8.49
CA ASN A 593 -0.75 -17.89 8.30
C ASN A 593 0.45 -17.28 7.59
N PHE A 594 1.59 -17.96 7.74
CA PHE A 594 2.85 -17.66 7.06
C PHE A 594 3.52 -18.98 6.66
N THR A 595 4.41 -18.93 5.68
CA THR A 595 5.17 -20.09 5.22
C THR A 595 6.64 -19.92 5.53
N ASN A 596 7.23 -20.86 6.26
CA ASN A 596 8.67 -20.98 6.35
C ASN A 596 9.17 -21.70 5.10
N VAL A 597 10.13 -21.08 4.40
CA VAL A 597 10.79 -21.64 3.22
C VAL A 597 12.26 -21.85 3.57
N GLU A 598 12.71 -23.10 3.51
CA GLU A 598 14.12 -23.50 3.65
C GLU A 598 14.64 -23.84 2.24
N VAL A 599 15.76 -23.23 1.83
CA VAL A 599 16.37 -23.38 0.50
C VAL A 599 17.75 -24.01 0.64
N SER A 600 18.06 -24.94 -0.26
CA SER A 600 19.35 -25.65 -0.34
C SER A 600 19.67 -26.06 -1.78
N ASP A 601 20.88 -26.54 -2.04
CA ASP A 601 21.30 -27.10 -3.34
C ASP A 601 20.29 -28.11 -3.93
N ASP A 602 19.77 -29.02 -3.10
CA ASP A 602 18.96 -30.16 -3.58
C ASP A 602 17.45 -29.94 -3.45
N GLU A 603 16.98 -29.10 -2.51
CA GLU A 603 15.55 -28.87 -2.30
C GLU A 603 15.15 -27.50 -1.72
N ILE A 604 13.97 -27.02 -2.13
CA ILE A 604 13.20 -25.96 -1.46
C ILE A 604 12.09 -26.63 -0.63
N ALA A 605 12.18 -26.56 0.70
CA ALA A 605 11.19 -27.07 1.62
C ALA A 605 10.29 -25.95 2.17
N MET A 606 8.99 -26.05 1.92
CA MET A 606 7.96 -25.11 2.39
C MET A 606 7.06 -25.77 3.43
N THR A 607 6.89 -25.14 4.59
CA THR A 607 5.84 -25.51 5.56
C THR A 607 5.05 -24.28 5.99
N THR A 608 3.73 -24.32 5.79
CA THR A 608 2.81 -23.24 6.14
C THR A 608 2.24 -23.46 7.54
N TYR A 609 2.22 -22.41 8.36
CA TYR A 609 1.85 -22.44 9.79
C TYR A 609 0.79 -21.41 10.12
N ARG A 610 -0.18 -21.79 10.97
CA ARG A 610 -1.11 -20.82 11.59
C ARG A 610 -0.33 -19.95 12.58
N SER A 611 -0.36 -18.64 12.40
CA SER A 611 0.37 -17.67 13.24
C SER A 611 -0.03 -17.76 14.72
N ALA A 612 -1.29 -18.13 15.01
CA ALA A 612 -1.81 -18.18 16.37
C ALA A 612 -1.23 -19.32 17.24
N ASP A 613 -0.76 -20.43 16.66
CA ASP A 613 -0.34 -21.60 17.46
C ASP A 613 0.78 -22.48 16.88
N MET A 614 1.38 -22.11 15.74
CA MET A 614 2.41 -22.90 15.04
C MET A 614 1.96 -24.30 14.60
N SER A 615 0.65 -24.55 14.47
CA SER A 615 0.15 -25.77 13.84
C SER A 615 0.24 -25.69 12.31
N VAL A 616 0.65 -26.79 11.68
CA VAL A 616 0.86 -26.87 10.22
C VAL A 616 -0.48 -26.81 9.47
N VAL A 617 -0.52 -26.01 8.42
CA VAL A 617 -1.58 -25.97 7.40
C VAL A 617 -1.24 -26.97 6.29
N ASP A 618 -0.03 -26.89 5.74
CA ASP A 618 0.45 -27.71 4.63
C ASP A 618 1.99 -27.84 4.63
N ARG A 619 2.52 -28.79 3.88
CA ARG A 619 3.95 -28.99 3.61
C ARG A 619 4.19 -29.50 2.20
N VAL A 620 5.23 -28.96 1.56
CA VAL A 620 5.81 -29.49 0.32
C VAL A 620 7.32 -29.30 0.30
N THR A 621 8.03 -30.26 -0.28
CA THR A 621 9.44 -30.16 -0.64
C THR A 621 9.54 -30.24 -2.16
N LEU A 622 10.00 -29.19 -2.81
CA LEU A 622 10.36 -29.18 -4.22
C LEU A 622 11.83 -29.60 -4.34
N GLN A 623 12.08 -30.81 -4.82
CA GLN A 623 13.42 -31.42 -4.87
C GLN A 623 13.93 -31.46 -6.32
N LYS A 624 15.16 -31.02 -6.59
CA LYS A 624 15.77 -31.11 -7.92
C LYS A 624 15.86 -32.58 -8.37
N PRO A 625 15.76 -32.86 -9.68
CA PRO A 625 16.08 -34.18 -10.22
C PRO A 625 17.52 -34.58 -9.88
N ALA A 626 17.72 -35.82 -9.45
CA ALA A 626 19.07 -36.34 -9.22
C ALA A 626 19.89 -36.32 -10.52
N GLU A 627 21.06 -35.67 -10.46
CA GLU A 627 22.02 -35.57 -11.57
C GLU A 627 22.21 -36.93 -12.28
N PRO A 628 22.11 -37.00 -13.63
CA PRO A 628 22.21 -38.25 -14.36
C PRO A 628 23.65 -38.76 -14.33
N THR A 629 23.96 -39.59 -13.33
CA THR A 629 25.29 -40.18 -13.09
C THR A 629 25.92 -40.68 -14.40
N ASP A 630 26.99 -40.02 -14.86
CA ASP A 630 27.65 -40.35 -16.12
C ASP A 630 28.18 -41.80 -16.07
N PRO A 631 27.69 -42.72 -16.94
CA PRO A 631 28.20 -44.09 -17.01
C PRO A 631 29.68 -44.18 -17.46
N SER A 632 30.31 -43.06 -17.80
CA SER A 632 31.67 -42.95 -18.31
C SER A 632 32.75 -42.51 -17.29
N ASP A 633 32.38 -42.18 -16.04
CA ASP A 633 33.34 -41.94 -14.95
C ASP A 633 33.55 -43.18 -14.04
N PRO A 634 34.61 -43.98 -14.26
CA PRO A 634 35.02 -45.03 -13.33
C PRO A 634 35.80 -44.42 -12.15
N GLY A 635 35.07 -44.09 -11.08
CA GLY A 635 35.58 -43.41 -9.88
C GLY A 635 36.95 -43.87 -9.34
N THR A 636 37.70 -42.89 -8.83
CA THR A 636 39.16 -42.92 -8.62
C THR A 636 39.67 -43.87 -7.52
N ASP A 637 40.79 -44.56 -7.82
CA ASP A 637 41.79 -45.06 -6.84
C ASP A 637 43.17 -45.15 -7.59
N PRO A 638 44.36 -45.17 -6.94
CA PRO A 638 45.41 -44.19 -7.28
C PRO A 638 46.81 -44.76 -7.66
N ALA A 639 47.75 -43.84 -7.94
CA ALA A 639 49.13 -44.02 -8.46
C ALA A 639 49.21 -44.35 -9.97
N ASP A 640 50.26 -43.99 -10.73
CA ASP A 640 51.67 -43.65 -10.43
C ASP A 640 52.20 -42.57 -11.44
N PRO A 641 53.28 -41.80 -11.19
CA PRO A 641 53.56 -40.55 -11.93
C PRO A 641 54.67 -40.60 -13.02
N ALA A 642 54.46 -39.94 -14.18
CA ALA A 642 55.53 -39.58 -15.14
C ALA A 642 55.17 -38.46 -16.20
N ASP A 643 55.72 -37.26 -15.98
CA ASP A 643 56.48 -36.36 -16.90
C ASP A 643 56.71 -36.78 -18.40
N PRO A 644 56.93 -35.86 -19.39
CA PRO A 644 56.18 -34.64 -19.76
C PRO A 644 56.07 -34.35 -21.31
N GLY A 645 55.43 -33.22 -21.69
CA GLY A 645 55.65 -32.48 -22.96
C GLY A 645 54.55 -32.58 -24.04
N THR A 646 54.40 -31.67 -25.01
CA THR A 646 55.12 -30.42 -25.36
C THR A 646 54.25 -29.45 -26.16
N ASP A 647 54.38 -28.12 -25.95
CA ASP A 647 53.91 -27.03 -26.82
C ASP A 647 54.94 -26.74 -27.95
N PRO A 648 54.58 -26.30 -29.19
CA PRO A 648 54.53 -24.84 -29.48
C PRO A 648 53.62 -24.31 -30.64
N ALA A 649 53.18 -23.05 -30.47
CA ALA A 649 53.18 -21.92 -31.43
C ALA A 649 51.96 -21.55 -32.35
N ASP A 650 51.64 -20.25 -32.28
CA ASP A 650 50.85 -19.36 -33.18
C ASP A 650 51.75 -18.73 -34.29
N PRO A 651 51.25 -18.35 -35.51
CA PRO A 651 51.04 -16.91 -35.82
C PRO A 651 50.02 -16.50 -36.94
N ALA A 652 49.15 -15.52 -36.62
CA ALA A 652 48.88 -14.26 -37.36
C ALA A 652 48.12 -14.17 -38.75
N ASP A 653 47.79 -12.91 -39.12
CA ASP A 653 46.84 -12.39 -40.15
C ASP A 653 47.59 -11.49 -41.22
N PRO A 654 47.08 -10.49 -42.02
CA PRO A 654 45.72 -9.92 -42.24
C PRO A 654 45.27 -9.45 -43.66
N GLY A 655 43.99 -9.04 -43.79
CA GLY A 655 43.49 -8.03 -44.77
C GLY A 655 42.40 -8.47 -45.79
N THR A 656 41.62 -7.60 -46.47
CA THR A 656 41.38 -6.12 -46.43
C THR A 656 40.08 -5.73 -47.20
N ASP A 657 39.46 -4.59 -46.83
CA ASP A 657 38.27 -3.90 -47.42
C ASP A 657 38.61 -3.07 -48.71
N PRO A 658 37.75 -2.23 -49.39
CA PRO A 658 36.28 -1.95 -49.32
C PRO A 658 35.52 -1.84 -50.68
N ALA A 659 34.18 -1.59 -50.67
CA ALA A 659 33.46 -0.51 -51.42
C ALA A 659 31.91 -0.64 -51.51
N ASP A 660 31.20 0.49 -51.39
CA ASP A 660 29.75 0.73 -51.70
C ASP A 660 29.61 1.70 -52.92
N PRO A 661 28.49 1.69 -53.69
CA PRO A 661 27.53 2.81 -53.62
C PRO A 661 26.03 2.44 -53.82
N GLY A 662 25.15 2.81 -52.89
CA GLY A 662 23.69 2.57 -52.95
C GLY A 662 22.83 3.51 -53.83
N THR A 663 21.49 3.40 -53.75
CA THR A 663 20.48 4.41 -54.19
C THR A 663 19.05 4.07 -53.73
N ASP A 664 18.16 5.07 -53.67
CA ASP A 664 16.78 5.05 -53.13
C ASP A 664 16.00 6.29 -53.66
N PRO A 665 14.66 6.51 -53.49
CA PRO A 665 13.47 5.63 -53.39
C PRO A 665 12.45 5.82 -54.56
N THR A 666 11.36 5.05 -54.59
CA THR A 666 10.08 5.46 -55.23
C THR A 666 8.83 4.91 -54.50
N ALA A 667 7.80 5.75 -54.33
CA ALA A 667 6.57 5.45 -53.58
C ALA A 667 5.40 4.90 -54.44
N PRO A 668 4.36 4.31 -53.81
CA PRO A 668 3.00 4.21 -54.35
C PRO A 668 2.09 5.39 -53.90
N ALA A 669 0.86 5.46 -54.41
CA ALA A 669 -0.08 6.55 -54.14
C ALA A 669 -1.55 6.09 -53.99
N ASP A 670 -2.33 6.87 -53.24
CA ASP A 670 -3.80 6.86 -53.14
C ASP A 670 -4.38 7.89 -54.18
N PRO A 671 -5.60 7.73 -54.76
CA PRO A 671 -6.87 7.91 -54.03
C PRO A 671 -8.01 6.91 -54.36
N GLY A 672 -8.51 6.23 -53.32
CA GLY A 672 -9.92 6.31 -52.88
C GLY A 672 -11.07 5.63 -53.65
N ALA A 673 -11.90 4.89 -52.91
CA ALA A 673 -13.32 4.62 -53.18
C ALA A 673 -14.06 4.30 -51.86
N GLU A 674 -15.34 4.69 -51.74
CA GLU A 674 -16.13 4.58 -50.50
C GLU A 674 -16.61 3.15 -50.17
N PRO A 675 -16.64 2.74 -48.88
CA PRO A 675 -17.49 1.65 -48.40
C PRO A 675 -18.94 2.12 -48.19
N GLY A 676 -19.91 1.23 -48.39
CA GLY A 676 -21.33 1.57 -48.38
C GLY A 676 -21.96 1.73 -46.99
N THR A 677 -23.12 2.39 -46.95
CA THR A 677 -23.99 2.51 -45.77
C THR A 677 -24.66 1.19 -45.41
N ASP A 678 -24.51 0.74 -44.17
CA ASP A 678 -25.42 -0.22 -43.51
C ASP A 678 -26.48 0.55 -42.67
N PRO A 679 -27.52 -0.09 -42.08
CA PRO A 679 -28.79 0.59 -41.82
C PRO A 679 -28.79 1.49 -40.58
N THR A 680 -29.71 2.45 -40.59
CA THR A 680 -30.16 3.15 -39.39
C THR A 680 -30.61 2.14 -38.32
N ALA A 681 -29.99 2.18 -37.15
CA ALA A 681 -30.61 1.69 -35.93
C ALA A 681 -31.97 2.40 -35.70
N PRO A 682 -32.89 1.80 -34.92
CA PRO A 682 -34.01 2.55 -34.35
C PRO A 682 -33.50 3.75 -33.54
N ALA A 683 -34.37 4.72 -33.28
CA ALA A 683 -34.18 5.54 -32.09
C ALA A 683 -34.65 4.69 -30.90
N ASP A 684 -33.85 4.60 -29.85
CA ASP A 684 -34.26 3.93 -28.62
C ASP A 684 -35.32 4.78 -27.92
N ASP A 685 -36.57 4.31 -27.94
CA ASP A 685 -37.59 4.76 -26.99
C ASP A 685 -37.16 4.27 -25.60
N ALA A 686 -37.12 5.16 -24.61
CA ALA A 686 -36.68 4.83 -23.25
C ALA A 686 -37.47 3.63 -22.67
N PRO A 687 -36.82 2.77 -21.85
CA PRO A 687 -37.45 1.54 -21.36
C PRO A 687 -38.73 1.83 -20.56
N VAL A 688 -39.72 0.96 -20.72
CA VAL A 688 -41.04 1.14 -20.12
C VAL A 688 -41.15 0.32 -18.83
N ALA A 689 -41.45 0.98 -17.72
CA ALA A 689 -41.59 0.38 -16.41
C ALA A 689 -42.68 -0.71 -16.35
N ALA A 690 -42.39 -1.83 -15.68
CA ALA A 690 -43.33 -2.94 -15.51
C ALA A 690 -44.59 -2.55 -14.71
N ASP A 691 -45.75 -3.14 -15.05
CA ASP A 691 -46.97 -2.96 -14.25
C ASP A 691 -46.78 -3.58 -12.85
N LEU A 692 -46.99 -2.80 -11.79
CA LEU A 692 -46.91 -3.24 -10.39
C LEU A 692 -47.79 -4.47 -10.09
N ALA A 693 -48.85 -4.71 -10.85
CA ALA A 693 -49.67 -5.92 -10.77
C ALA A 693 -48.93 -7.21 -11.23
N THR A 694 -47.72 -7.10 -11.78
CA THR A 694 -46.85 -8.23 -12.16
C THR A 694 -45.80 -8.59 -11.11
N LEU A 695 -45.60 -7.75 -10.08
CA LEU A 695 -44.69 -8.04 -8.98
C LEU A 695 -45.13 -9.31 -8.22
N SER A 696 -44.15 -10.05 -7.70
CA SER A 696 -44.39 -11.30 -7.01
C SER A 696 -43.42 -11.52 -5.85
N GLU A 697 -43.84 -12.24 -4.82
CA GLU A 697 -42.97 -12.68 -3.72
C GLU A 697 -41.81 -13.58 -4.17
N ALA A 698 -41.87 -14.16 -5.39
CA ALA A 698 -40.77 -14.93 -5.95
C ALA A 698 -39.66 -14.06 -6.57
N THR A 699 -39.93 -12.77 -6.79
CA THR A 699 -38.99 -11.74 -7.26
C THR A 699 -38.76 -10.63 -6.23
N HIS A 700 -39.39 -10.71 -5.05
CA HIS A 700 -39.17 -9.78 -3.94
C HIS A 700 -37.87 -10.14 -3.22
N THR A 701 -36.74 -9.85 -3.87
CA THR A 701 -35.42 -10.37 -3.49
C THR A 701 -34.31 -9.31 -3.49
N LEU A 702 -34.65 -8.05 -3.77
CA LEU A 702 -33.72 -6.93 -3.69
C LEU A 702 -33.54 -6.54 -2.22
N ARG A 703 -32.29 -6.51 -1.75
CA ARG A 703 -31.95 -5.98 -0.44
C ARG A 703 -31.63 -4.49 -0.61
N VAL A 704 -32.19 -3.66 0.26
CA VAL A 704 -31.82 -2.24 0.38
C VAL A 704 -30.88 -2.12 1.56
N ASP A 705 -29.74 -1.50 1.35
CA ASP A 705 -28.61 -1.46 2.28
C ASP A 705 -28.48 -0.13 2.98
N ALA A 706 -28.56 0.95 2.20
CA ALA A 706 -28.63 2.30 2.67
C ALA A 706 -29.62 3.08 1.79
N VAL A 707 -30.33 4.03 2.41
CA VAL A 707 -30.95 5.15 1.71
C VAL A 707 -30.19 6.36 2.22
N ASP A 708 -29.29 6.89 1.41
CA ASP A 708 -28.71 8.20 1.71
C ASP A 708 -29.69 9.25 1.21
N GLU A 709 -30.51 9.70 2.15
CA GLU A 709 -31.54 10.68 1.86
C GLU A 709 -30.94 12.04 1.46
N GLU A 710 -29.72 12.39 1.92
CA GLU A 710 -29.06 13.68 1.68
C GLU A 710 -28.26 13.72 0.37
N ALA A 711 -27.55 12.64 0.03
CA ALA A 711 -26.96 12.46 -1.30
C ALA A 711 -28.02 12.23 -2.40
N GLY A 712 -29.24 11.81 -2.00
CA GLY A 712 -30.34 11.47 -2.90
C GLY A 712 -30.10 10.15 -3.61
N THR A 713 -29.64 9.12 -2.88
CA THR A 713 -29.26 7.81 -3.44
C THR A 713 -29.76 6.64 -2.61
N VAL A 714 -29.90 5.47 -3.25
CA VAL A 714 -30.21 4.21 -2.58
C VAL A 714 -29.16 3.16 -2.98
N THR A 715 -28.47 2.62 -1.98
CA THR A 715 -27.54 1.49 -2.16
C THR A 715 -28.31 0.20 -1.96
N VAL A 716 -28.17 -0.73 -2.92
CA VAL A 716 -28.91 -1.99 -2.95
C VAL A 716 -28.00 -3.16 -3.33
N THR A 717 -28.31 -4.33 -2.78
CA THR A 717 -27.71 -5.60 -3.16
C THR A 717 -28.72 -6.44 -3.95
N VAL A 718 -28.44 -6.71 -5.23
CA VAL A 718 -29.19 -7.71 -6.01
C VAL A 718 -28.79 -9.13 -5.57
N PRO A 719 -29.67 -10.14 -5.69
CA PRO A 719 -29.26 -11.53 -5.55
C PRO A 719 -28.10 -11.85 -6.50
N ARG A 720 -27.02 -12.49 -6.00
CA ARG A 720 -25.78 -12.80 -6.77
C ARG A 720 -25.97 -13.47 -8.14
N ALA A 721 -27.11 -14.11 -8.40
CA ALA A 721 -27.48 -14.63 -9.72
C ALA A 721 -27.93 -13.53 -10.74
N LEU A 722 -27.87 -12.26 -10.34
CA LEU A 722 -28.14 -11.05 -11.12
C LEU A 722 -26.99 -10.03 -11.02
N ALA A 723 -25.89 -10.34 -10.31
CA ALA A 723 -24.72 -9.48 -10.25
C ALA A 723 -24.11 -9.30 -11.65
N GLY A 724 -23.60 -8.10 -11.97
CA GLY A 724 -23.09 -7.75 -13.30
C GLY A 724 -24.12 -7.79 -14.43
N ALA A 725 -25.41 -8.05 -14.15
CA ALA A 725 -26.42 -8.18 -15.19
C ALA A 725 -26.96 -6.80 -15.64
N PRO A 726 -27.13 -6.53 -16.95
CA PRO A 726 -27.78 -5.33 -17.43
C PRO A 726 -29.27 -5.38 -17.07
N LEU A 727 -29.71 -4.41 -16.25
CA LEU A 727 -31.05 -4.33 -15.68
C LEU A 727 -31.54 -2.89 -15.71
N ASP A 728 -32.73 -2.66 -16.27
CA ASP A 728 -33.38 -1.35 -16.23
C ASP A 728 -33.95 -1.10 -14.82
N TRP A 729 -33.56 0.00 -14.17
CA TRP A 729 -33.99 0.34 -12.81
C TRP A 729 -35.11 1.39 -12.78
N PHE A 730 -36.14 1.15 -11.98
CA PHE A 730 -37.30 2.04 -11.86
C PHE A 730 -37.76 2.26 -10.41
N VAL A 731 -38.04 3.51 -10.04
CA VAL A 731 -38.78 3.84 -8.81
C VAL A 731 -40.27 4.06 -9.11
N HIS A 732 -41.12 3.30 -8.44
CA HIS A 732 -42.51 3.06 -8.87
C HIS A 732 -43.58 3.90 -8.17
N SER A 733 -43.20 4.96 -7.46
CA SER A 733 -44.12 6.00 -6.97
C SER A 733 -44.75 6.78 -8.13
N ASP A 734 -43.92 7.30 -9.03
CA ASP A 734 -44.33 7.91 -10.31
C ASP A 734 -43.73 7.22 -11.56
N ALA A 735 -43.15 6.02 -11.37
CA ALA A 735 -42.65 5.12 -12.42
C ALA A 735 -41.53 5.72 -13.29
N GLU A 736 -40.52 6.29 -12.62
CA GLU A 736 -39.37 6.95 -13.24
C GLU A 736 -38.16 6.01 -13.37
N TYR A 737 -37.42 6.17 -14.47
CA TYR A 737 -36.24 5.37 -14.83
C TYR A 737 -34.96 5.97 -14.23
N LEU A 738 -34.16 5.13 -13.58
CA LEU A 738 -32.95 5.56 -12.85
C LEU A 738 -31.65 5.27 -13.60
N GLY A 739 -31.67 4.37 -14.58
CA GLY A 739 -30.51 3.92 -15.36
C GLY A 739 -30.52 2.41 -15.64
N ASP A 740 -29.56 1.95 -16.43
CA ASP A 740 -29.27 0.54 -16.72
C ASP A 740 -27.91 0.05 -16.16
N ASP A 741 -27.31 0.83 -15.26
CA ASP A 741 -26.03 0.53 -14.61
C ASP A 741 -26.04 -0.89 -13.99
N PRO A 742 -25.07 -1.76 -14.36
CA PRO A 742 -24.91 -3.05 -13.72
C PRO A 742 -24.38 -2.84 -12.30
N SER A 743 -24.77 -3.73 -11.38
CA SER A 743 -24.07 -3.85 -10.11
C SER A 743 -22.63 -4.32 -10.30
N ASP A 744 -21.81 -4.18 -9.26
CA ASP A 744 -20.57 -4.94 -9.15
C ASP A 744 -20.81 -6.47 -9.07
N ASP A 745 -19.72 -7.23 -9.03
CA ASP A 745 -19.69 -8.69 -9.03
C ASP A 745 -20.16 -9.34 -7.70
N ASP A 746 -20.22 -8.58 -6.60
CA ASP A 746 -20.87 -9.00 -5.35
C ASP A 746 -22.38 -8.72 -5.35
N GLY A 747 -22.83 -7.86 -6.26
CA GLY A 747 -24.23 -7.53 -6.51
C GLY A 747 -24.64 -6.17 -5.94
N VAL A 748 -23.71 -5.31 -5.53
CA VAL A 748 -24.00 -4.00 -4.94
C VAL A 748 -24.04 -2.92 -6.02
N LEU A 749 -24.99 -1.98 -5.87
CA LEU A 749 -25.14 -0.80 -6.72
C LEU A 749 -25.69 0.37 -5.92
N THR A 750 -25.21 1.59 -6.17
CA THR A 750 -25.80 2.82 -5.61
C THR A 750 -26.49 3.60 -6.72
N LEU A 751 -27.82 3.65 -6.66
CA LEU A 751 -28.68 4.31 -7.64
C LEU A 751 -29.05 5.71 -7.17
N ARG A 752 -29.05 6.69 -8.08
CA ARG A 752 -29.55 8.03 -7.78
C ARG A 752 -31.08 8.06 -7.86
N LEU A 753 -31.71 8.65 -6.84
CA LEU A 753 -33.16 8.82 -6.75
C LEU A 753 -33.60 10.13 -7.44
N PRO A 754 -34.87 10.23 -7.89
CA PRO A 754 -35.40 11.48 -8.43
C PRO A 754 -35.37 12.62 -7.41
N VAL A 755 -35.01 13.81 -7.88
CA VAL A 755 -34.78 14.99 -7.03
C VAL A 755 -36.06 15.59 -6.40
N ASP A 756 -37.23 15.17 -6.87
CA ASP A 756 -38.56 15.54 -6.37
C ASP A 756 -39.39 14.35 -5.85
N LEU A 757 -38.72 13.20 -5.58
CA LEU A 757 -39.33 12.02 -4.95
C LEU A 757 -39.99 12.37 -3.59
N GLU A 758 -41.32 12.27 -3.49
CA GLU A 758 -42.05 12.61 -2.26
C GLU A 758 -41.67 11.72 -1.06
N ALA A 759 -41.78 12.22 0.17
CA ALA A 759 -41.61 11.40 1.37
C ALA A 759 -42.66 10.28 1.46
N GLY A 760 -42.20 9.05 1.63
CA GLY A 760 -43.07 7.87 1.65
C GLY A 760 -42.32 6.54 1.65
N THR A 761 -43.06 5.47 1.38
CA THR A 761 -42.48 4.15 1.08
C THR A 761 -42.55 3.94 -0.42
N HIS A 762 -41.39 3.74 -1.04
CA HIS A 762 -41.23 3.57 -2.47
C HIS A 762 -40.92 2.13 -2.82
N THR A 763 -41.30 1.74 -4.04
CA THR A 763 -40.96 0.43 -4.61
C THR A 763 -39.87 0.63 -5.65
N LEU A 764 -38.75 -0.09 -5.51
CA LEU A 764 -37.66 -0.11 -6.48
C LEU A 764 -37.72 -1.44 -7.24
N VAL A 765 -37.70 -1.38 -8.57
CA VAL A 765 -37.84 -2.53 -9.46
C VAL A 765 -36.67 -2.55 -10.43
N ALA A 766 -36.00 -3.71 -10.53
CA ALA A 766 -35.06 -4.01 -11.59
C ALA A 766 -35.73 -4.96 -12.58
N GLN A 767 -35.76 -4.59 -13.86
CA GLN A 767 -36.30 -5.43 -14.94
C GLN A 767 -35.23 -5.70 -16.00
N ARG A 768 -35.44 -6.73 -16.82
CA ARG A 768 -34.62 -6.99 -18.01
C ARG A 768 -35.20 -6.25 -19.21
N ALA A 769 -34.38 -6.06 -20.24
CA ALA A 769 -34.76 -5.50 -21.54
C ALA A 769 -35.92 -6.22 -22.29
N ASP A 770 -36.42 -7.37 -21.81
CA ASP A 770 -37.67 -7.99 -22.29
C ASP A 770 -38.93 -7.56 -21.51
N GLY A 771 -38.80 -6.65 -20.55
CA GLY A 771 -39.84 -6.20 -19.62
C GLY A 771 -40.10 -7.17 -18.45
N SER A 772 -39.30 -8.23 -18.28
CA SER A 772 -39.47 -9.15 -17.14
C SER A 772 -38.79 -8.61 -15.88
N VAL A 773 -39.55 -8.48 -14.79
CA VAL A 773 -39.01 -8.13 -13.48
C VAL A 773 -37.96 -9.16 -13.05
N ALA A 774 -36.73 -8.70 -12.82
CA ALA A 774 -35.63 -9.52 -12.35
C ALA A 774 -35.63 -9.61 -10.83
N THR A 775 -35.76 -8.46 -10.16
CA THR A 775 -35.95 -8.36 -8.72
C THR A 775 -36.65 -7.05 -8.35
N TRP A 776 -37.22 -6.97 -7.15
CA TRP A 776 -37.78 -5.75 -6.59
C TRP A 776 -37.67 -5.74 -5.06
N GLY A 777 -37.79 -4.55 -4.48
CA GLY A 777 -37.81 -4.31 -3.04
C GLY A 777 -38.53 -3.00 -2.71
N THR A 778 -38.57 -2.64 -1.42
CA THR A 778 -39.13 -1.36 -0.97
C THR A 778 -38.19 -0.65 0.00
N PHE A 779 -38.20 0.68 -0.04
CA PHE A 779 -37.44 1.52 0.88
C PHE A 779 -38.33 2.65 1.43
N ALA A 780 -37.96 3.19 2.58
CA ALA A 780 -38.54 4.43 3.10
C ALA A 780 -37.64 5.60 2.68
N TYR A 781 -38.25 6.71 2.29
CA TYR A 781 -37.59 7.98 2.02
C TYR A 781 -38.31 9.05 2.82
N VAL A 782 -37.61 9.69 3.74
CA VAL A 782 -38.18 10.63 4.71
C VAL A 782 -37.64 12.03 4.44
N VAL A 783 -38.52 13.02 4.49
CA VAL A 783 -38.12 14.43 4.54
C VAL A 783 -38.85 15.14 5.68
N ASP A 784 -38.16 16.09 6.31
CA ASP A 784 -38.68 16.95 7.37
C ASP A 784 -39.91 17.71 6.86
N PRO A 785 -41.10 17.52 7.47
CA PRO A 785 -42.33 18.17 7.03
C PRO A 785 -42.37 19.70 7.28
N VAL A 786 -41.31 20.30 7.85
CA VAL A 786 -41.15 21.74 8.03
C VAL A 786 -40.29 22.37 6.93
N THR A 787 -39.22 21.71 6.50
CA THR A 787 -38.27 22.23 5.48
C THR A 787 -38.37 21.57 4.10
N GLY A 788 -39.00 20.39 4.00
CA GLY A 788 -39.04 19.59 2.78
C GLY A 788 -37.71 18.96 2.41
N ARG A 789 -36.79 18.80 3.38
CA ARG A 789 -35.44 18.27 3.18
C ARG A 789 -35.20 16.96 3.95
N PRO A 790 -34.21 16.15 3.53
CA PRO A 790 -33.95 14.82 4.08
C PRO A 790 -33.65 14.78 5.58
N THR A 791 -33.79 13.62 6.23
CA THR A 791 -33.72 13.49 7.69
C THR A 791 -32.74 12.41 8.17
N GLY A 792 -31.47 12.79 8.32
CA GLY A 792 -30.38 11.94 8.82
C GLY A 792 -30.47 11.49 10.30
N GLU A 793 -31.57 10.84 10.70
CA GLU A 793 -31.59 9.93 11.87
C GLU A 793 -31.48 8.48 11.39
N LEU A 794 -30.45 7.76 11.84
CA LEU A 794 -30.12 6.40 11.41
C LEU A 794 -31.31 5.42 11.53
N ALA A 795 -31.81 4.97 10.38
CA ALA A 795 -32.97 4.07 10.28
C ALA A 795 -32.65 2.64 10.74
N LEU A 796 -32.90 2.34 12.01
CA LEU A 796 -32.60 1.05 12.63
C LEU A 796 -33.67 -0.03 12.29
N THR A 797 -33.48 -0.76 11.19
CA THR A 797 -34.48 -1.68 10.59
C THR A 797 -34.24 -3.19 10.85
N GLY A 798 -33.71 -3.53 12.02
CA GLY A 798 -33.52 -4.93 12.47
C GLY A 798 -34.79 -5.58 13.08
N ALA A 799 -35.75 -5.97 12.24
CA ALA A 799 -36.91 -6.87 12.47
C ALA A 799 -37.45 -7.08 13.93
N ASP A 800 -38.60 -6.45 14.21
CA ASP A 800 -39.66 -6.86 15.17
C ASP A 800 -39.28 -7.53 16.51
N VAL A 801 -39.24 -6.73 17.59
CA VAL A 801 -39.57 -7.21 18.95
C VAL A 801 -40.53 -6.24 19.65
N LEU A 802 -41.74 -6.72 19.97
CA LEU A 802 -42.81 -5.93 20.60
C LEU A 802 -42.43 -5.39 22.01
N PRO A 803 -42.82 -4.15 22.36
CA PRO A 803 -42.39 -3.51 23.60
C PRO A 803 -43.12 -4.03 24.84
N LEU A 804 -42.37 -4.39 25.88
CA LEU A 804 -42.89 -4.72 27.21
C LEU A 804 -42.33 -3.76 28.26
N ALA A 805 -43.08 -2.69 28.52
CA ALA A 805 -42.66 -1.58 29.36
C ALA A 805 -42.66 -1.88 30.88
N ALA A 806 -42.01 -0.98 31.63
CA ALA A 806 -42.00 -0.86 33.09
C ALA A 806 -41.19 -1.91 33.89
N GLY A 807 -39.88 -1.64 34.07
CA GLY A 807 -39.02 -2.35 35.01
C GLY A 807 -37.86 -1.52 35.58
N SER A 808 -37.88 -1.26 36.89
CA SER A 808 -36.69 -1.05 37.74
C SER A 808 -35.78 0.17 37.52
N ALA A 809 -36.31 1.39 37.68
CA ALA A 809 -35.49 2.55 38.05
C ALA A 809 -35.01 2.46 39.53
N LEU A 810 -34.07 1.57 39.86
CA LEU A 810 -33.55 1.41 41.24
C LEU A 810 -32.23 0.60 41.38
N ALA A 811 -31.10 1.08 40.80
CA ALA A 811 -29.80 0.38 40.93
C ALA A 811 -28.51 1.24 41.02
N VAL A 812 -28.56 2.58 41.01
CA VAL A 812 -27.34 3.43 41.07
C VAL A 812 -26.92 3.73 42.52
N ALA A 813 -26.71 2.67 43.32
CA ALA A 813 -26.41 2.76 44.75
C ALA A 813 -25.40 1.72 45.26
N ALA A 814 -24.55 1.17 44.36
CA ALA A 814 -23.43 0.31 44.71
C ALA A 814 -22.31 0.46 43.66
N GLY A 815 -21.27 1.24 43.95
CA GLY A 815 -20.14 1.47 43.04
C GLY A 815 -18.99 2.23 43.71
N LEU A 816 -19.21 3.48 44.10
CA LEU A 816 -18.26 4.24 44.92
C LEU A 816 -18.40 3.81 46.40
N GLY A 817 -17.52 2.92 46.88
CA GLY A 817 -17.61 2.47 48.28
C GLY A 817 -16.53 1.54 48.86
N ILE A 818 -15.54 1.06 48.10
CA ILE A 818 -14.52 0.11 48.62
C ILE A 818 -13.09 0.60 48.35
N ALA A 819 -12.78 1.81 48.82
CA ALA A 819 -11.44 2.39 48.69
C ALA A 819 -10.96 3.20 49.92
N LEU A 820 -11.42 2.88 51.15
CA LEU A 820 -10.83 3.40 52.40
C LEU A 820 -11.31 2.63 53.66
N ALA A 821 -10.67 2.88 54.80
CA ALA A 821 -11.11 2.53 56.17
C ALA A 821 -11.07 1.06 56.67
N ALA A 822 -10.18 0.20 56.16
CA ALA A 822 -9.86 -1.10 56.81
C ALA A 822 -8.89 -1.02 58.02
N ARG A 823 -8.73 0.16 58.63
CA ARG A 823 -7.90 0.46 59.84
C ARG A 823 -8.34 1.84 60.37
N ARG A 824 -8.56 2.10 61.66
CA ARG A 824 -8.35 1.31 62.90
C ARG A 824 -9.48 1.56 63.91
N ARG A 825 -9.59 0.61 64.87
CA ARG A 825 -9.98 0.83 66.27
C ARG A 825 -9.61 2.24 66.79
N ARG A 826 -10.59 3.00 67.31
CA ARG A 826 -10.61 3.52 68.70
C ARG A 826 -11.88 4.34 68.97
N ALA A 827 -12.49 4.05 70.13
CA ALA A 827 -13.70 4.69 70.69
C ALA A 827 -14.93 4.54 69.78
#